data_AF-A0A3B9SLM3-F1
#
_entry.id   AF-A0A3B9SLM3-F1
#
_cell.length_a   1.000
_cell.length_b   1.000
_cell.length_c   1.000
_cell.angle_alpha   90.00
_cell.angle_beta   90.00
_cell.angle_gamma   90.00
#
_symmetry.space_group_name_H-M   'P 1'
#
loop_
_entity.id
_entity.type
_entity.pdbx_description
1 polymer ?
#
loop_
_entity_poly.entity_id
_entity_poly.type
_entity_poly.pdbx_seq_one_letter_code
_entity_poly.pdbx_strand_id
1 'polypeptide(L)'
;MRTLLWTALTFSSLTTWAQAPFITYHADLMRVLGSDQVQVTAEVHWAALPIDMEDAPIVWQFPKTIPGTYATEDYGKYIKGLEAYKSDGTRIKVRKKGENTFKLSALPDRITYRVNDTYDARVRKNHIFEPAGTNIAERENFLLNNAGFFGYFPGYEQEPVDVQLHYPGNMLGVSALPSQVVQGPAMYLGDNRIQSFQARDYHHLMDCPIMVTVPDTTSFHVANCQVTLSVYSESGRPLSAAIYDEVKVSMEAIATFLGGELPVDNYAFLFYIKDYTEFQSLMEGEIKIGKAFKLLRQIIGQGFGALEHGNSSTYFLPDFGNDLVLDQIKDVCIHEFLHILTPLGLHSECIGHFNYADPVMSQHLWLYEGVTEYFAGLSQVQGGVMTQEAYLKSLLEGKIQFASRYPTEKMAFTEMSTNVLEKPWKKQYGQVYQRGAVMAALLDLEIMRLTDGEKTLLDVVRALNARYGATQSFDEATFFEVFVAEVHPDLMGFFDRYVRGREALPLKQNLAYAGYEYVNGEARSLPQSPIQHENLKLSFLPLGGVKTVKKVKGPLPFEVEKGDFVSFDAEQLGGLEGPLPEGEKVEVQVEHQGEWTSTWVLPERAEVKLSHKIFALPEPTDSQQKLRARWLEGRAANF
;
A
#
# COMPACT_ATOMS: atom_id res chain seq x y z
N MET A 1 -7.53 -54.33 -37.92
CA MET A 1 -8.27 -53.15 -38.41
C MET A 1 -9.41 -52.86 -37.45
N ARG A 2 -9.18 -51.98 -36.46
CA ARG A 2 -10.20 -51.51 -35.51
C ARG A 2 -10.54 -50.08 -35.88
N THR A 3 -11.79 -49.86 -36.24
CA THR A 3 -12.38 -48.57 -36.61
C THR A 3 -12.47 -47.66 -35.38
N LEU A 4 -11.85 -46.48 -35.46
CA LEU A 4 -11.98 -45.41 -34.48
C LEU A 4 -13.38 -44.76 -34.60
N LEU A 5 -14.13 -44.77 -33.49
CA LEU A 5 -15.32 -43.95 -33.28
C LEU A 5 -14.86 -42.62 -32.68
N TRP A 6 -15.00 -41.54 -33.44
CA TRP A 6 -14.87 -40.17 -32.95
C TRP A 6 -16.15 -39.78 -32.21
N THR A 7 -16.08 -39.69 -30.89
CA THR A 7 -17.10 -39.00 -30.08
C THR A 7 -16.84 -37.49 -30.15
N ALA A 8 -17.76 -36.77 -30.77
CA ALA A 8 -17.81 -35.31 -30.70
C ALA A 8 -18.17 -34.90 -29.27
N LEU A 9 -17.22 -34.33 -28.53
CA LEU A 9 -17.46 -33.62 -27.29
C LEU A 9 -18.08 -32.26 -27.65
N THR A 10 -19.40 -32.18 -27.55
CA THR A 10 -20.12 -30.89 -27.52
C THR A 10 -19.79 -30.21 -26.20
N PHE A 11 -18.84 -29.26 -26.21
CA PHE A 11 -18.69 -28.29 -25.13
C PHE A 11 -20.00 -27.51 -25.01
N SER A 12 -20.78 -27.84 -23.99
CA SER A 12 -21.91 -27.01 -23.57
C SER A 12 -21.29 -25.86 -22.80
N SER A 13 -21.11 -24.71 -23.45
CA SER A 13 -20.85 -23.46 -22.76
C SER A 13 -22.06 -23.19 -21.87
N LEU A 14 -21.94 -23.47 -20.57
CA LEU A 14 -22.83 -22.88 -19.58
C LEU A 14 -22.58 -21.37 -19.61
N THR A 15 -23.35 -20.65 -20.42
CA THR A 15 -23.53 -19.22 -20.24
C THR A 15 -24.25 -19.05 -18.92
N THR A 16 -23.50 -18.81 -17.84
CA THR A 16 -24.05 -18.24 -16.61
C THR A 16 -24.76 -16.96 -17.03
N TRP A 17 -26.08 -16.93 -16.93
CA TRP A 17 -26.85 -15.72 -17.15
C TRP A 17 -26.39 -14.72 -16.10
N ALA A 18 -25.60 -13.72 -16.49
CA ALA A 18 -25.24 -12.63 -15.61
C ALA A 18 -26.54 -11.98 -15.12
N GLN A 19 -26.72 -11.89 -13.80
CA GLN A 19 -27.84 -11.17 -13.20
C GLN A 19 -27.83 -9.74 -13.75
N ALA A 20 -29.00 -9.24 -14.17
CA ALA A 20 -29.11 -7.86 -14.63
C ALA A 20 -28.67 -6.91 -13.50
N PRO A 21 -27.91 -5.84 -13.79
CA PRO A 21 -27.47 -4.91 -12.75
C PRO A 21 -28.68 -4.22 -12.12
N PHE A 22 -28.64 -4.02 -10.81
CA PHE A 22 -29.62 -3.21 -10.09
C PHE A 22 -29.47 -1.73 -10.44
N ILE A 23 -28.23 -1.24 -10.59
CA ILE A 23 -27.95 0.13 -11.02
C ILE A 23 -26.97 0.12 -12.19
N THR A 24 -27.30 0.89 -13.23
CA THR A 24 -26.36 1.23 -14.30
C THR A 24 -25.97 2.69 -14.16
N TYR A 25 -24.70 2.95 -13.87
CA TYR A 25 -24.12 4.29 -13.84
C TYR A 25 -23.60 4.66 -15.22
N HIS A 26 -23.86 5.88 -15.65
CA HIS A 26 -23.35 6.47 -16.88
C HIS A 26 -22.56 7.72 -16.51
N ALA A 27 -21.27 7.77 -16.83
CA ALA A 27 -20.43 8.96 -16.64
C ALA A 27 -19.94 9.50 -17.99
N ASP A 28 -20.29 10.76 -18.28
CA ASP A 28 -19.92 11.42 -19.54
C ASP A 28 -18.58 12.16 -19.41
N LEU A 29 -17.47 11.45 -19.67
CA LEU A 29 -16.11 11.99 -19.64
C LEU A 29 -15.74 12.71 -20.94
N MET A 30 -16.60 12.69 -21.96
CA MET A 30 -16.41 13.46 -23.20
C MET A 30 -16.63 14.96 -23.00
N ARG A 31 -17.29 15.36 -21.91
CA ARG A 31 -17.65 16.74 -21.62
C ARG A 31 -17.36 17.08 -20.17
N VAL A 32 -16.26 17.78 -19.95
CA VAL A 32 -15.99 18.42 -18.65
C VAL A 32 -16.71 19.77 -18.61
N LEU A 33 -17.54 19.96 -17.58
CA LEU A 33 -18.34 21.15 -17.35
C LEU A 33 -17.58 22.09 -16.42
N GLY A 34 -17.47 23.36 -16.80
CA GLY A 34 -16.71 24.34 -16.00
C GLY A 34 -15.22 24.02 -16.04
N SER A 35 -14.59 23.94 -14.87
CA SER A 35 -13.16 23.58 -14.73
C SER A 35 -12.91 22.08 -14.67
N ASP A 36 -13.79 21.33 -14.00
CA ASP A 36 -13.45 20.02 -13.41
C ASP A 36 -14.69 19.17 -13.05
N GLN A 37 -15.85 19.38 -13.71
CA GLN A 37 -17.08 18.62 -13.40
C GLN A 37 -17.53 17.65 -14.48
N VAL A 38 -17.90 16.44 -14.08
CA VAL A 38 -18.48 15.41 -14.97
C VAL A 38 -19.94 15.17 -14.62
N GLN A 39 -20.78 14.95 -15.64
CA GLN A 39 -22.17 14.54 -15.45
C GLN A 39 -22.25 13.02 -15.24
N VAL A 40 -22.95 12.61 -14.18
CA VAL A 40 -23.28 11.21 -13.89
C VAL A 40 -24.80 11.02 -13.90
N THR A 41 -25.23 9.88 -14.43
CA THR A 41 -26.62 9.40 -14.41
C THR A 41 -26.65 7.98 -13.87
N ALA A 42 -27.44 7.72 -12.84
CA ALA A 42 -27.73 6.37 -12.36
C ALA A 42 -29.13 5.96 -12.84
N GLU A 43 -29.22 4.90 -13.63
CA GLU A 43 -30.46 4.23 -14.02
C GLU A 43 -30.72 3.09 -13.05
N VAL A 44 -31.92 3.05 -12.46
CA VAL A 44 -32.25 2.11 -11.38
C VAL A 44 -33.26 1.08 -11.87
N HIS A 45 -32.92 -0.19 -11.74
CA HIS A 45 -33.69 -1.31 -12.27
C HIS A 45 -34.39 -2.07 -11.15
N TRP A 46 -35.47 -1.50 -10.60
CA TRP A 46 -36.21 -2.11 -9.49
C TRP A 46 -36.75 -3.53 -9.78
N ALA A 47 -37.03 -3.83 -11.06
CA ALA A 47 -37.45 -5.15 -11.50
C ALA A 47 -36.36 -6.23 -11.34
N ALA A 48 -35.10 -5.86 -11.11
CA ALA A 48 -34.01 -6.79 -10.83
C ALA A 48 -34.04 -7.32 -9.38
N LEU A 49 -34.79 -6.68 -8.48
CA LEU A 49 -34.88 -7.09 -7.08
C LEU A 49 -36.02 -8.09 -6.85
N PRO A 50 -35.82 -9.11 -6.01
CA PRO A 50 -36.83 -10.15 -5.73
C PRO A 50 -37.96 -9.69 -4.78
N ILE A 51 -38.15 -8.38 -4.55
CA ILE A 51 -39.08 -7.84 -3.53
C ILE A 51 -39.96 -6.75 -4.16
N ASP A 52 -41.25 -6.79 -3.84
CA ASP A 52 -42.20 -5.72 -4.16
C ASP A 52 -41.97 -4.55 -3.19
N MET A 53 -41.24 -3.53 -3.67
CA MET A 53 -40.92 -2.34 -2.89
C MET A 53 -42.09 -1.36 -2.95
N GLU A 54 -42.74 -1.10 -1.81
CA GLU A 54 -43.68 0.03 -1.69
C GLU A 54 -42.94 1.35 -1.94
N ASP A 55 -43.62 2.37 -2.48
CA ASP A 55 -43.13 3.75 -2.64
C ASP A 55 -42.92 4.40 -1.25
N ALA A 56 -41.92 3.93 -0.51
CA ALA A 56 -41.48 4.49 0.75
C ALA A 56 -40.39 5.55 0.49
N PRO A 57 -40.27 6.58 1.34
CA PRO A 57 -39.15 7.50 1.29
C PRO A 57 -37.83 6.74 1.38
N ILE A 58 -37.03 6.83 0.31
CA ILE A 58 -35.75 6.13 0.20
C ILE A 58 -34.58 7.11 0.34
N VAL A 59 -33.41 6.58 0.68
CA VAL A 59 -32.20 7.36 0.91
C VAL A 59 -31.17 6.98 -0.15
N TRP A 60 -30.62 7.99 -0.83
CA TRP A 60 -29.43 7.87 -1.67
C TRP A 60 -28.24 8.41 -0.89
N GLN A 61 -27.11 7.69 -0.88
CA GLN A 61 -25.92 8.05 -0.10
C GLN A 61 -24.64 8.02 -0.92
N PHE A 62 -23.65 8.76 -0.43
CA PHE A 62 -22.25 8.63 -0.83
C PHE A 62 -21.43 8.20 0.40
N PRO A 63 -20.26 7.57 0.22
CA PRO A 63 -19.42 7.21 1.35
C PRO A 63 -18.99 8.41 2.19
N LYS A 64 -18.96 8.22 3.51
CA LYS A 64 -18.33 9.12 4.49
C LYS A 64 -16.85 8.75 4.68
N THR A 65 -16.56 7.46 4.66
CA THR A 65 -15.25 6.83 4.80
C THR A 65 -15.23 5.63 3.87
N ILE A 66 -14.06 5.26 3.37
CA ILE A 66 -13.83 3.99 2.66
C ILE A 66 -12.84 3.12 3.46
N PRO A 67 -12.80 1.80 3.23
CA PRO A 67 -11.73 0.93 3.73
C PRO A 67 -10.33 1.46 3.36
N GLY A 68 -9.31 1.12 4.16
CA GLY A 68 -7.90 1.49 3.95
C GLY A 68 -7.51 2.91 4.39
N THR A 69 -8.38 3.93 4.26
CA THR A 69 -8.00 5.31 4.61
C THR A 69 -8.10 5.64 6.10
N TYR A 70 -8.94 4.90 6.85
CA TYR A 70 -9.27 5.12 8.27
C TYR A 70 -9.47 6.62 8.61
N ALA A 71 -10.17 7.34 7.74
CA ALA A 71 -10.42 8.77 7.85
C ALA A 71 -11.86 9.14 7.47
N THR A 72 -12.39 10.22 8.07
CA THR A 72 -13.65 10.82 7.60
C THR A 72 -13.36 11.76 6.43
N GLU A 73 -13.95 11.47 5.28
CA GLU A 73 -13.65 12.09 3.98
C GLU A 73 -14.86 12.84 3.40
N ASP A 74 -16.09 12.38 3.67
CA ASP A 74 -17.35 13.01 3.24
C ASP A 74 -17.44 13.24 1.72
N TYR A 75 -17.43 12.17 0.92
CA TYR A 75 -17.42 12.24 -0.55
C TYR A 75 -18.63 13.01 -1.13
N GLY A 76 -19.78 12.99 -0.44
CA GLY A 76 -20.99 13.68 -0.90
C GLY A 76 -20.88 15.22 -0.97
N LYS A 77 -19.81 15.83 -0.44
CA LYS A 77 -19.56 17.28 -0.58
C LYS A 77 -19.18 17.69 -2.02
N TYR A 78 -18.64 16.75 -2.79
CA TYR A 78 -18.25 16.96 -4.20
C TYR A 78 -19.41 16.80 -5.18
N ILE A 79 -20.56 16.31 -4.71
CA ILE A 79 -21.74 16.07 -5.52
C ILE A 79 -22.59 17.34 -5.64
N LYS A 80 -22.88 17.76 -6.87
CA LYS A 80 -23.64 18.99 -7.18
C LYS A 80 -24.90 18.68 -7.97
N GLY A 81 -25.98 19.38 -7.63
CA GLY A 81 -27.21 19.41 -8.43
C GLY A 81 -27.90 18.05 -8.57
N LEU A 82 -27.96 17.25 -7.49
CA LEU A 82 -28.62 15.95 -7.52
C LEU A 82 -30.13 16.08 -7.74
N GLU A 83 -30.62 15.41 -8.77
CA GLU A 83 -32.03 15.34 -9.15
C GLU A 83 -32.45 13.88 -9.37
N ALA A 84 -33.74 13.59 -9.17
CA ALA A 84 -34.29 12.24 -9.27
C ALA A 84 -35.61 12.27 -10.03
N TYR A 85 -35.89 11.20 -10.79
CA TYR A 85 -37.00 11.13 -11.74
C TYR A 85 -37.61 9.72 -11.77
N LYS A 86 -38.91 9.65 -12.06
CA LYS A 86 -39.60 8.43 -12.53
C LYS A 86 -39.38 8.24 -14.03
N SER A 87 -39.72 7.07 -14.55
CA SER A 87 -39.58 6.65 -15.95
C SER A 87 -40.36 7.53 -16.93
N ASP A 88 -41.49 8.11 -16.50
CA ASP A 88 -42.28 9.08 -17.27
C ASP A 88 -41.70 10.51 -17.28
N GLY A 89 -40.57 10.72 -16.59
CA GLY A 89 -39.91 12.01 -16.43
C GLY A 89 -40.43 12.84 -15.25
N THR A 90 -41.39 12.34 -14.46
CA THR A 90 -41.88 13.03 -13.26
C THR A 90 -40.75 13.22 -12.25
N ARG A 91 -40.54 14.46 -11.82
CA ARG A 91 -39.49 14.83 -10.86
C ARG A 91 -39.83 14.39 -9.45
N ILE A 92 -38.89 13.73 -8.78
CA ILE A 92 -38.97 13.33 -7.38
C ILE A 92 -38.31 14.41 -6.51
N LYS A 93 -38.92 14.72 -5.36
CA LYS A 93 -38.38 15.71 -4.44
C LYS A 93 -37.15 15.15 -3.73
N VAL A 94 -36.03 15.86 -3.84
CA VAL A 94 -34.75 15.53 -3.21
C VAL A 94 -34.46 16.52 -2.07
N ARG A 95 -34.05 16.02 -0.90
CA ARG A 95 -33.55 16.84 0.21
C ARG A 95 -32.20 16.32 0.72
N LYS A 96 -31.15 17.12 0.59
CA LYS A 96 -29.84 16.83 1.20
C LYS A 96 -29.91 16.94 2.73
N LYS A 97 -29.30 15.98 3.44
CA LYS A 97 -29.12 15.95 4.90
C LYS A 97 -27.64 15.68 5.19
N GLY A 98 -26.94 16.65 5.79
CA GLY A 98 -25.49 16.55 5.96
C GLY A 98 -24.77 16.58 4.61
N GLU A 99 -23.56 16.02 4.55
CA GLU A 99 -22.77 16.00 3.30
C GLU A 99 -23.09 14.82 2.40
N ASN A 100 -23.40 13.66 2.97
CA ASN A 100 -23.39 12.39 2.24
C ASN A 100 -24.77 11.80 1.97
N THR A 101 -25.85 12.40 2.48
CA THR A 101 -27.19 11.78 2.45
C THR A 101 -28.20 12.62 1.69
N PHE A 102 -28.96 11.99 0.79
CA PHE A 102 -30.01 12.61 0.00
C PHE A 102 -31.31 11.81 0.21
N LYS A 103 -32.33 12.46 0.77
CA LYS A 103 -33.65 11.86 0.98
C LYS A 103 -34.54 12.09 -0.24
N LEU A 104 -35.10 11.03 -0.78
CA LEU A 104 -36.00 11.04 -1.93
C LEU A 104 -37.44 10.79 -1.46
N SER A 105 -38.42 11.48 -2.05
CA SER A 105 -39.83 11.35 -1.65
C SER A 105 -40.55 10.12 -2.22
N ALA A 106 -39.92 9.38 -3.14
CA ALA A 106 -40.43 8.15 -3.77
C ALA A 106 -39.25 7.38 -4.40
N LEU A 107 -39.49 6.16 -4.88
CA LEU A 107 -38.49 5.35 -5.60
C LEU A 107 -38.15 5.99 -6.96
N PRO A 108 -36.89 6.31 -7.27
CA PRO A 108 -36.49 6.85 -8.56
C PRO A 108 -36.18 5.76 -9.59
N ASP A 109 -36.54 5.97 -10.85
CA ASP A 109 -36.04 5.17 -11.97
C ASP A 109 -34.73 5.75 -12.53
N ARG A 110 -34.47 7.04 -12.27
CA ARG A 110 -33.25 7.74 -12.71
C ARG A 110 -32.81 8.80 -11.72
N ILE A 111 -31.52 8.88 -11.43
CA ILE A 111 -30.88 9.93 -10.63
C ILE A 111 -29.78 10.59 -11.48
N THR A 112 -29.68 11.92 -11.44
CA THR A 112 -28.63 12.67 -12.16
C THR A 112 -27.92 13.64 -11.23
N TYR A 113 -26.61 13.83 -11.40
CA TYR A 113 -25.82 14.79 -10.64
C TYR A 113 -24.49 15.11 -11.34
N ARG A 114 -23.78 16.13 -10.87
CA ARG A 114 -22.40 16.42 -11.29
C ARG A 114 -21.42 16.06 -10.18
N VAL A 115 -20.28 15.52 -10.56
CA VAL A 115 -19.15 15.18 -9.69
C VAL A 115 -18.06 16.22 -9.92
N ASN A 116 -17.43 16.68 -8.84
CA ASN A 116 -16.23 17.52 -8.89
C ASN A 116 -15.03 16.69 -8.43
N ASP A 117 -13.84 16.96 -8.96
CA ASP A 117 -12.65 16.26 -8.50
C ASP A 117 -12.24 16.66 -7.07
N THR A 118 -11.34 15.87 -6.49
CA THR A 118 -10.85 16.08 -5.12
C THR A 118 -9.45 16.69 -5.08
N TYR A 119 -8.64 16.53 -6.13
CA TYR A 119 -7.23 16.96 -6.17
C TYR A 119 -7.10 18.49 -6.17
N ASP A 120 -8.00 19.20 -6.87
CA ASP A 120 -7.95 20.66 -6.95
C ASP A 120 -8.73 21.35 -5.83
N ALA A 121 -9.44 20.57 -5.02
CA ALA A 121 -10.32 21.08 -4.00
C ALA A 121 -9.53 21.59 -2.77
N ARG A 122 -9.54 22.92 -2.58
CA ARG A 122 -8.97 23.56 -1.38
C ARG A 122 -9.86 23.35 -0.15
N VAL A 123 -9.89 22.13 0.38
CA VAL A 123 -10.71 21.76 1.55
C VAL A 123 -9.86 21.73 2.82
N ARG A 124 -10.24 22.50 3.84
CA ARG A 124 -9.51 22.57 5.13
C ARG A 124 -9.82 21.41 6.09
N LYS A 125 -10.97 20.76 5.95
CA LYS A 125 -11.46 19.70 6.84
C LYS A 125 -11.88 18.49 6.02
N ASN A 126 -11.55 17.30 6.49
CA ASN A 126 -11.86 16.03 5.82
C ASN A 126 -11.26 16.02 4.40
N HIS A 127 -10.01 16.47 4.25
CA HIS A 127 -9.27 16.31 3.00
C HIS A 127 -9.25 14.83 2.62
N ILE A 128 -9.52 14.52 1.35
CA ILE A 128 -9.48 13.16 0.85
C ILE A 128 -8.04 12.86 0.49
N PHE A 129 -7.51 11.77 1.01
CA PHE A 129 -6.16 11.31 0.70
C PHE A 129 -6.07 11.02 -0.81
N GLU A 130 -5.01 11.44 -1.47
CA GLU A 130 -4.95 11.48 -2.94
C GLU A 130 -5.11 10.09 -3.58
N PRO A 131 -4.48 9.01 -3.08
CA PRO A 131 -4.77 7.65 -3.53
C PRO A 131 -6.24 7.21 -3.39
N ALA A 132 -7.02 7.82 -2.49
CA ALA A 132 -8.47 7.64 -2.31
C ALA A 132 -9.32 8.70 -3.05
N GLY A 133 -8.67 9.64 -3.70
CA GLY A 133 -9.24 10.81 -4.34
C GLY A 133 -9.56 10.60 -5.81
N THR A 134 -10.15 11.61 -6.43
CA THR A 134 -10.49 11.61 -7.85
C THR A 134 -9.82 12.75 -8.57
N ASN A 135 -9.51 12.54 -9.85
CA ASN A 135 -8.98 13.56 -10.75
C ASN A 135 -9.87 13.67 -12.00
N ILE A 136 -10.15 14.91 -12.44
CA ILE A 136 -10.92 15.18 -13.67
C ILE A 136 -10.14 16.19 -14.52
N ALA A 137 -9.22 15.69 -15.33
CA ALA A 137 -8.47 16.47 -16.31
C ALA A 137 -8.94 16.13 -17.72
N GLU A 138 -9.66 17.05 -18.36
CA GLU A 138 -10.28 16.84 -19.68
C GLU A 138 -9.26 16.34 -20.70
N ARG A 139 -9.52 15.17 -21.31
CA ARG A 139 -8.69 14.52 -22.35
C ARG A 139 -7.28 14.14 -21.91
N GLU A 140 -6.97 14.24 -20.63
CA GLU A 140 -5.66 13.90 -20.06
C GLU A 140 -5.79 12.71 -19.12
N ASN A 141 -6.56 12.86 -18.04
CA ASN A 141 -6.70 11.84 -17.01
C ASN A 141 -8.04 11.96 -16.28
N PHE A 142 -8.72 10.84 -16.12
CA PHE A 142 -9.81 10.68 -15.17
C PHE A 142 -9.44 9.56 -14.22
N LEU A 143 -9.22 9.87 -12.95
CA LEU A 143 -9.03 8.89 -11.89
C LEU A 143 -10.32 8.82 -11.08
N LEU A 144 -11.00 7.68 -11.17
CA LEU A 144 -12.26 7.42 -10.48
C LEU A 144 -11.97 6.47 -9.31
N ASN A 145 -11.67 7.03 -8.15
CA ASN A 145 -12.03 6.37 -6.91
C ASN A 145 -13.55 6.44 -6.75
N ASN A 146 -14.20 5.29 -6.86
CA ASN A 146 -15.63 5.20 -7.16
C ASN A 146 -16.53 5.82 -6.08
N ALA A 147 -16.04 5.92 -4.83
CA ALA A 147 -16.71 6.65 -3.74
C ALA A 147 -16.97 8.13 -4.06
N GLY A 148 -16.12 8.76 -4.87
CA GLY A 148 -16.30 10.14 -5.34
C GLY A 148 -17.30 10.29 -6.48
N PHE A 149 -17.64 9.21 -7.19
CA PHE A 149 -18.47 9.26 -8.38
C PHE A 149 -19.85 8.63 -8.21
N PHE A 150 -19.97 7.53 -7.48
CA PHE A 150 -21.15 6.68 -7.51
C PHE A 150 -21.75 6.55 -6.11
N GLY A 151 -22.98 7.05 -5.96
CA GLY A 151 -23.75 6.85 -4.73
C GLY A 151 -24.45 5.48 -4.71
N TYR A 152 -25.17 5.16 -3.64
CA TYR A 152 -25.87 3.90 -3.47
C TYR A 152 -27.16 4.04 -2.64
N PHE A 153 -27.97 2.99 -2.63
CA PHE A 153 -29.10 2.82 -1.72
C PHE A 153 -28.67 1.94 -0.53
N PRO A 154 -28.68 2.45 0.72
CA PRO A 154 -28.35 1.63 1.88
C PRO A 154 -29.26 0.41 2.01
N GLY A 155 -28.67 -0.75 2.27
CA GLY A 155 -29.35 -2.05 2.31
C GLY A 155 -29.36 -2.82 0.97
N TYR A 156 -28.85 -2.22 -0.11
CA TYR A 156 -28.76 -2.83 -1.45
C TYR A 156 -27.31 -2.88 -1.95
N GLU A 157 -26.33 -2.79 -1.04
CA GLU A 157 -24.91 -2.80 -1.38
C GLU A 157 -24.46 -4.14 -1.98
N GLN A 158 -25.19 -5.22 -1.75
CA GLN A 158 -24.91 -6.57 -2.25
C GLN A 158 -25.45 -6.83 -3.67
N GLU A 159 -26.17 -5.86 -4.25
CA GLU A 159 -26.78 -6.01 -5.57
C GLU A 159 -25.80 -5.60 -6.67
N PRO A 160 -25.79 -6.31 -7.83
CA PRO A 160 -24.84 -6.06 -8.90
C PRO A 160 -25.01 -4.67 -9.52
N VAL A 161 -23.90 -4.07 -9.96
CA VAL A 161 -23.90 -2.75 -10.60
C VAL A 161 -23.02 -2.74 -11.85
N ASP A 162 -23.37 -1.86 -12.80
CA ASP A 162 -22.60 -1.63 -14.03
C ASP A 162 -22.21 -0.15 -14.14
N VAL A 163 -20.96 0.12 -14.53
CA VAL A 163 -20.45 1.48 -14.76
C VAL A 163 -20.06 1.63 -16.22
N GLN A 164 -20.74 2.53 -16.92
CA GLN A 164 -20.49 2.87 -18.31
C GLN A 164 -19.79 4.22 -18.38
N LEU A 165 -18.51 4.20 -18.77
CA LEU A 165 -17.72 5.39 -18.99
C LEU A 165 -17.70 5.72 -20.48
N HIS A 166 -18.00 6.98 -20.80
CA HIS A 166 -17.95 7.48 -22.16
C HIS A 166 -16.82 8.50 -22.32
N TYR A 167 -15.81 8.18 -23.11
CA TYR A 167 -14.56 8.97 -23.19
C TYR A 167 -13.91 8.94 -24.60
N PRO A 168 -12.93 9.82 -24.87
CA PRO A 168 -12.29 9.92 -26.18
C PRO A 168 -11.57 8.63 -26.60
N GLY A 169 -11.64 8.27 -27.89
CA GLY A 169 -11.11 6.99 -28.39
C GLY A 169 -9.58 6.82 -28.29
N ASN A 170 -8.83 7.90 -28.08
CA ASN A 170 -7.37 7.85 -27.85
C ASN A 170 -6.98 7.53 -26.40
N MET A 171 -7.96 7.36 -25.50
CA MET A 171 -7.74 6.99 -24.10
C MET A 171 -8.14 5.53 -23.83
N LEU A 172 -7.67 4.99 -22.70
CA LEU A 172 -7.97 3.64 -22.24
C LEU A 172 -8.39 3.70 -20.77
N GLY A 173 -9.49 3.02 -20.42
CA GLY A 173 -9.87 2.77 -19.04
C GLY A 173 -9.26 1.46 -18.53
N VAL A 174 -8.52 1.54 -17.43
CA VAL A 174 -7.92 0.41 -16.72
C VAL A 174 -8.54 0.30 -15.33
N SER A 175 -8.94 -0.92 -14.98
CA SER A 175 -9.46 -1.32 -13.68
C SER A 175 -9.28 -2.84 -13.51
N ALA A 176 -9.39 -3.34 -12.30
CA ALA A 176 -9.50 -4.76 -12.03
C ALA A 176 -10.92 -5.33 -12.29
N LEU A 177 -11.92 -4.47 -12.52
CA LEU A 177 -13.26 -4.92 -12.89
C LEU A 177 -13.27 -5.59 -14.27
N PRO A 178 -14.05 -6.67 -14.44
CA PRO A 178 -14.42 -7.17 -15.75
C PRO A 178 -14.98 -6.03 -16.60
N SER A 179 -14.46 -5.86 -17.82
CA SER A 179 -14.90 -4.78 -18.69
C SER A 179 -15.06 -5.17 -20.15
N GLN A 180 -15.93 -4.43 -20.84
CA GLN A 180 -16.20 -4.58 -22.26
C GLN A 180 -16.22 -3.22 -22.93
N VAL A 181 -15.58 -3.10 -24.09
CA VAL A 181 -15.51 -1.85 -24.87
C VAL A 181 -16.39 -1.98 -26.11
N VAL A 182 -17.20 -0.96 -26.36
CA VAL A 182 -17.99 -0.80 -27.59
C VAL A 182 -17.79 0.59 -28.18
N GLN A 183 -18.11 0.75 -29.47
CA GLN A 183 -18.08 2.05 -30.13
C GLN A 183 -19.21 2.94 -29.58
N GLY A 184 -18.90 4.18 -29.23
CA GLY A 184 -19.89 5.10 -28.68
C GLY A 184 -20.78 5.76 -29.76
N PRO A 185 -21.71 6.64 -29.34
CA PRO A 185 -22.74 7.19 -30.22
C PRO A 185 -22.16 8.13 -31.29
N ALA A 186 -22.63 8.00 -32.53
CA ALA A 186 -22.23 8.84 -33.66
C ALA A 186 -22.54 10.36 -33.49
N MET A 187 -23.26 10.73 -32.43
CA MET A 187 -23.57 12.14 -32.09
C MET A 187 -22.31 12.93 -31.70
N TYR A 188 -21.24 12.26 -31.27
CA TYR A 188 -19.95 12.90 -30.99
C TYR A 188 -19.05 12.84 -32.22
N LEU A 189 -18.49 13.99 -32.62
CA LEU A 189 -17.51 14.07 -33.71
C LEU A 189 -16.18 13.44 -33.25
N GLY A 190 -15.69 12.41 -33.97
CA GLY A 190 -14.41 11.73 -33.70
C GLY A 190 -14.55 10.33 -33.10
N ASP A 191 -13.42 9.65 -32.91
CA ASP A 191 -13.37 8.33 -32.23
C ASP A 191 -13.76 8.48 -30.76
N ASN A 192 -14.71 7.67 -30.31
CA ASN A 192 -15.26 7.68 -28.95
C ASN A 192 -15.62 6.26 -28.53
N ARG A 193 -15.49 5.99 -27.23
CA ARG A 193 -15.64 4.66 -26.65
C ARG A 193 -16.61 4.70 -25.50
N ILE A 194 -17.43 3.67 -25.40
CA ILE A 194 -18.12 3.31 -24.16
C ILE A 194 -17.42 2.07 -23.62
N GLN A 195 -16.91 2.14 -22.38
CA GLN A 195 -16.42 0.98 -21.65
C GLN A 195 -17.34 0.72 -20.46
N SER A 196 -17.93 -0.48 -20.43
CA SER A 196 -18.74 -0.98 -19.32
C SER A 196 -17.82 -1.76 -18.39
N PHE A 197 -17.90 -1.45 -17.09
CA PHE A 197 -17.20 -2.13 -15.99
C PHE A 197 -18.24 -2.75 -15.06
N GLN A 198 -18.18 -4.06 -14.90
CA GLN A 198 -19.20 -4.84 -14.21
C GLN A 198 -18.72 -5.20 -12.81
N ALA A 199 -19.50 -4.86 -11.79
CA ALA A 199 -19.23 -5.22 -10.41
C ALA A 199 -20.32 -6.14 -9.85
N ARG A 200 -19.90 -7.19 -9.13
CA ARG A 200 -20.80 -8.15 -8.48
C ARG A 200 -21.69 -7.52 -7.41
N ASP A 201 -21.21 -6.45 -6.79
CA ASP A 201 -21.89 -5.69 -5.75
C ASP A 201 -21.25 -4.28 -5.62
N TYR A 202 -21.83 -3.40 -4.80
CA TYR A 202 -21.31 -2.05 -4.57
C TYR A 202 -19.96 -2.05 -3.85
N HIS A 203 -19.68 -3.04 -2.99
CA HIS A 203 -18.39 -3.15 -2.31
C HIS A 203 -17.26 -3.42 -3.31
N HIS A 204 -17.46 -4.35 -4.24
CA HIS A 204 -16.55 -4.64 -5.34
C HIS A 204 -16.34 -3.43 -6.24
N LEU A 205 -17.38 -2.62 -6.48
CA LEU A 205 -17.21 -1.35 -7.19
C LEU A 205 -16.33 -0.38 -6.39
N MET A 206 -16.58 -0.19 -5.08
CA MET A 206 -15.76 0.71 -4.25
C MET A 206 -14.30 0.27 -4.17
N ASP A 207 -14.08 -1.04 -4.25
CA ASP A 207 -12.78 -1.69 -4.14
C ASP A 207 -12.09 -1.94 -5.49
N CYS A 208 -12.52 -1.24 -6.56
CA CYS A 208 -11.89 -1.33 -7.87
C CYS A 208 -11.87 0.05 -8.56
N PRO A 209 -10.91 0.92 -8.24
CA PRO A 209 -10.74 2.19 -8.93
C PRO A 209 -10.60 2.01 -10.45
N ILE A 210 -10.96 3.06 -11.18
CA ILE A 210 -10.87 3.10 -12.64
C ILE A 210 -10.04 4.30 -13.06
N MET A 211 -8.97 4.09 -13.82
CA MET A 211 -8.19 5.18 -14.40
C MET A 211 -8.36 5.21 -15.92
N VAL A 212 -8.81 6.34 -16.45
CA VAL A 212 -8.91 6.61 -17.89
C VAL A 212 -7.84 7.63 -18.27
N THR A 213 -6.87 7.23 -19.07
CA THR A 213 -5.75 8.10 -19.48
C THR A 213 -5.34 7.84 -20.93
N VAL A 214 -4.56 8.75 -21.50
CA VAL A 214 -3.76 8.41 -22.69
C VAL A 214 -2.82 7.26 -22.29
N PRO A 215 -2.73 6.16 -23.06
CA PRO A 215 -2.04 4.96 -22.61
C PRO A 215 -0.51 5.16 -22.46
N ASP A 216 -0.04 5.09 -21.22
CA ASP A 216 1.30 4.60 -20.85
C ASP A 216 1.07 3.35 -19.99
N THR A 217 1.08 2.18 -20.63
CA THR A 217 0.60 0.93 -20.03
C THR A 217 1.51 -0.23 -20.38
N THR A 218 1.86 -1.03 -19.37
CA THR A 218 2.62 -2.27 -19.54
C THR A 218 1.83 -3.41 -18.92
N SER A 219 1.81 -4.59 -19.55
CA SER A 219 1.17 -5.78 -19.01
C SER A 219 2.09 -7.00 -19.14
N PHE A 220 2.15 -7.80 -18.09
CA PHE A 220 3.06 -8.95 -17.98
C PHE A 220 2.47 -10.00 -17.05
N HIS A 221 3.04 -11.20 -17.05
CA HIS A 221 2.63 -12.26 -16.13
C HIS A 221 3.71 -12.49 -15.08
N VAL A 222 3.27 -12.75 -13.85
CA VAL A 222 4.09 -13.32 -12.78
C VAL A 222 3.32 -14.50 -12.21
N ALA A 223 3.91 -15.69 -12.24
CA ALA A 223 3.21 -16.95 -11.96
C ALA A 223 1.88 -17.04 -12.74
N ASN A 224 0.74 -17.18 -12.06
CA ASN A 224 -0.61 -17.22 -12.63
C ASN A 224 -1.26 -15.84 -12.84
N CYS A 225 -0.70 -14.76 -12.29
CA CYS A 225 -1.33 -13.44 -12.31
C CYS A 225 -0.93 -12.62 -13.53
N GLN A 226 -1.91 -12.08 -14.26
CA GLN A 226 -1.72 -11.00 -15.22
C GLN A 226 -1.65 -9.66 -14.50
N VAL A 227 -0.49 -9.02 -14.51
CA VAL A 227 -0.27 -7.70 -13.93
C VAL A 227 -0.40 -6.63 -15.01
N THR A 228 -1.17 -5.58 -14.73
CA THR A 228 -1.30 -4.40 -15.61
C THR A 228 -0.88 -3.14 -14.87
N LEU A 229 0.08 -2.40 -15.43
CA LEU A 229 0.50 -1.08 -14.96
C LEU A 229 -0.17 -0.03 -15.84
N SER A 230 -0.95 0.86 -15.26
CA SER A 230 -1.47 2.05 -15.94
C SER A 230 -0.84 3.27 -15.31
N VAL A 231 -0.21 4.12 -16.11
CA VAL A 231 0.54 5.28 -15.61
C VAL A 231 0.00 6.54 -16.28
N TYR A 232 -0.27 7.55 -15.45
CA TYR A 232 -0.44 8.92 -15.88
C TYR A 232 0.62 9.78 -15.20
N SER A 233 1.39 10.51 -16.00
CA SER A 233 2.40 11.46 -15.52
C SER A 233 2.08 12.86 -16.01
N GLU A 234 1.95 13.81 -15.09
CA GLU A 234 1.68 15.22 -15.44
C GLU A 234 2.80 15.83 -16.29
N SER A 235 4.04 15.34 -16.15
CA SER A 235 5.17 15.79 -16.96
C SER A 235 5.17 15.21 -18.38
N GLY A 236 4.26 14.27 -18.67
CA GLY A 236 4.21 13.53 -19.93
C GLY A 236 5.34 12.51 -20.12
N ARG A 237 6.16 12.27 -19.09
CA ARG A 237 7.22 11.26 -19.14
C ARG A 237 6.60 9.86 -19.23
N PRO A 238 6.99 9.02 -20.22
CA PRO A 238 6.62 7.62 -20.23
C PRO A 238 7.42 6.88 -19.15
N LEU A 239 6.72 6.30 -18.17
CA LEU A 239 7.31 5.66 -17.01
C LEU A 239 6.91 4.18 -16.88
N SER A 240 5.85 3.70 -17.57
CA SER A 240 5.35 2.33 -17.36
C SER A 240 6.40 1.24 -17.59
N ALA A 241 7.30 1.43 -18.57
CA ALA A 241 8.38 0.48 -18.84
C ALA A 241 9.46 0.46 -17.74
N ALA A 242 9.83 1.62 -17.20
CA ALA A 242 10.79 1.70 -16.10
C ALA A 242 10.19 1.18 -14.78
N ILE A 243 8.90 1.47 -14.54
CA ILE A 243 8.14 0.93 -13.41
C ILE A 243 8.02 -0.59 -13.52
N TYR A 244 7.86 -1.13 -14.73
CA TYR A 244 7.81 -2.59 -14.95
C TYR A 244 9.09 -3.29 -14.45
N ASP A 245 10.27 -2.74 -14.75
CA ASP A 245 11.54 -3.35 -14.33
C ASP A 245 11.62 -3.48 -12.80
N GLU A 246 11.01 -2.53 -12.07
CA GLU A 246 10.96 -2.54 -10.61
C GLU A 246 9.84 -3.42 -10.04
N VAL A 247 8.61 -3.25 -10.53
CA VAL A 247 7.44 -3.97 -10.02
C VAL A 247 7.56 -5.47 -10.29
N LYS A 248 8.16 -5.87 -11.42
CA LYS A 248 8.33 -7.29 -11.72
C LYS A 248 9.19 -8.01 -10.68
N VAL A 249 10.31 -7.40 -10.27
CA VAL A 249 11.21 -7.97 -9.25
C VAL A 249 10.46 -8.14 -7.92
N SER A 250 9.74 -7.10 -7.51
CA SER A 250 8.87 -7.13 -6.32
C SER A 250 7.83 -8.25 -6.38
N MET A 251 7.14 -8.39 -7.50
CA MET A 251 6.11 -9.42 -7.70
C MET A 251 6.68 -10.84 -7.72
N GLU A 252 7.86 -11.06 -8.32
CA GLU A 252 8.55 -12.36 -8.32
C GLU A 252 9.00 -12.77 -6.91
N ALA A 253 9.43 -11.81 -6.09
CA ALA A 253 9.75 -12.03 -4.69
C ALA A 253 8.51 -12.44 -3.87
N ILE A 254 7.38 -11.78 -4.09
CA ILE A 254 6.09 -12.15 -3.48
C ILE A 254 5.65 -13.54 -3.92
N ALA A 255 5.70 -13.84 -5.22
CA ALA A 255 5.34 -15.17 -5.73
C ALA A 255 6.18 -16.26 -5.06
N THR A 256 7.49 -16.04 -4.92
CA THR A 256 8.40 -16.95 -4.20
C THR A 256 7.98 -17.12 -2.75
N PHE A 257 7.73 -16.01 -2.04
CA PHE A 257 7.28 -15.99 -0.65
C PHE A 257 5.96 -16.77 -0.44
N LEU A 258 5.01 -16.66 -1.38
CA LEU A 258 3.72 -17.33 -1.32
C LEU A 258 3.75 -18.80 -1.78
N GLY A 259 4.89 -19.27 -2.29
CA GLY A 259 5.11 -20.67 -2.69
C GLY A 259 4.93 -20.95 -4.18
N GLY A 260 5.11 -19.95 -5.03
CA GLY A 260 5.18 -20.07 -6.50
C GLY A 260 3.91 -19.66 -7.25
N GLU A 261 2.83 -19.36 -6.54
CA GLU A 261 1.56 -18.89 -7.10
C GLU A 261 1.07 -17.65 -6.36
N LEU A 262 0.39 -16.76 -7.07
CA LEU A 262 -0.25 -15.58 -6.54
C LEU A 262 -1.74 -15.84 -6.30
N PRO A 263 -2.36 -15.26 -5.25
CA PRO A 263 -3.73 -15.57 -4.84
C PRO A 263 -4.81 -15.01 -5.77
N VAL A 264 -4.43 -14.34 -6.86
CA VAL A 264 -5.31 -13.79 -7.89
C VAL A 264 -4.75 -14.02 -9.29
N ASP A 265 -5.65 -14.04 -10.27
CA ASP A 265 -5.30 -14.21 -11.69
C ASP A 265 -5.05 -12.87 -12.41
N ASN A 266 -5.44 -11.74 -11.82
CA ASN A 266 -5.18 -10.42 -12.37
C ASN A 266 -5.00 -9.38 -11.27
N TYR A 267 -4.15 -8.38 -11.55
CA TYR A 267 -3.93 -7.25 -10.65
C TYR A 267 -3.57 -5.97 -11.44
N ALA A 268 -4.18 -4.83 -11.08
CA ALA A 268 -3.94 -3.54 -11.74
C ALA A 268 -3.26 -2.51 -10.80
N PHE A 269 -2.07 -2.03 -11.18
CA PHE A 269 -1.43 -0.90 -10.52
C PHE A 269 -1.75 0.40 -11.27
N LEU A 270 -2.39 1.37 -10.59
CA LEU A 270 -2.82 2.64 -11.15
C LEU A 270 -1.94 3.78 -10.60
N PHE A 271 -1.02 4.30 -11.41
CA PHE A 271 -0.09 5.34 -10.99
C PHE A 271 -0.52 6.72 -11.49
N TYR A 272 -0.74 7.63 -10.55
CA TYR A 272 -0.79 9.06 -10.78
C TYR A 272 0.53 9.68 -10.33
N ILE A 273 1.30 10.22 -11.28
CA ILE A 273 2.62 10.77 -11.06
C ILE A 273 2.57 12.30 -11.18
N LYS A 274 2.72 12.98 -10.03
CA LYS A 274 2.65 14.44 -9.88
C LYS A 274 3.95 15.10 -10.31
N ASP A 275 3.88 16.14 -11.13
CA ASP A 275 5.08 16.80 -11.67
C ASP A 275 5.74 17.75 -10.65
N TYR A 276 6.97 17.43 -10.27
CA TYR A 276 7.88 18.25 -9.46
C TYR A 276 9.25 18.43 -10.13
N THR A 277 9.35 18.22 -11.44
CA THR A 277 10.60 18.35 -12.23
C THR A 277 11.27 19.72 -12.06
N GLU A 278 10.51 20.78 -11.77
CA GLU A 278 11.07 22.11 -11.48
C GLU A 278 12.02 22.16 -10.25
N PHE A 279 11.92 21.15 -9.38
CA PHE A 279 12.73 20.96 -8.18
C PHE A 279 13.78 19.87 -8.31
N GLN A 280 14.00 19.31 -9.51
CA GLN A 280 15.07 18.35 -9.76
C GLN A 280 16.40 18.80 -9.16
N SER A 281 16.78 20.06 -9.38
CA SER A 281 18.05 20.60 -8.89
C SER A 281 18.16 20.60 -7.35
N LEU A 282 17.04 20.72 -6.62
CA LEU A 282 17.04 20.57 -5.16
C LEU A 282 17.36 19.14 -4.74
N MET A 283 16.81 18.15 -5.44
CA MET A 283 17.07 16.73 -5.18
C MET A 283 18.51 16.36 -5.54
N GLU A 284 19.09 17.04 -6.53
CA GLU A 284 20.50 16.93 -6.93
C GLU A 284 21.46 17.76 -6.06
N GLY A 285 20.97 18.33 -4.94
CA GLY A 285 21.81 18.91 -3.89
C GLY A 285 22.00 20.42 -3.99
N GLU A 286 21.36 21.09 -4.95
CA GLU A 286 21.34 22.55 -5.02
C GLU A 286 20.39 23.10 -3.95
N ILE A 287 20.91 23.78 -2.92
CA ILE A 287 20.04 24.37 -1.89
C ILE A 287 19.76 25.85 -2.21
N LYS A 288 18.70 26.10 -2.97
CA LYS A 288 18.11 27.44 -3.13
C LYS A 288 16.93 27.61 -2.17
N ILE A 289 17.11 28.38 -1.10
CA ILE A 289 16.10 28.58 -0.03
C ILE A 289 14.72 28.93 -0.59
N GLY A 290 14.65 29.81 -1.61
CA GLY A 290 13.39 30.18 -2.25
C GLY A 290 12.69 29.02 -2.96
N LYS A 291 13.45 28.18 -3.67
CA LYS A 291 12.92 26.95 -4.29
C LYS A 291 12.48 25.93 -3.22
N ALA A 292 13.28 25.73 -2.17
CA ALA A 292 12.93 24.82 -1.07
C ALA A 292 11.64 25.23 -0.36
N PHE A 293 11.45 26.54 -0.12
CA PHE A 293 10.20 27.06 0.44
C PHE A 293 9.02 26.90 -0.52
N LYS A 294 9.23 27.09 -1.83
CA LYS A 294 8.21 26.84 -2.86
C LYS A 294 7.79 25.37 -2.89
N LEU A 295 8.76 24.44 -2.90
CA LEU A 295 8.50 22.99 -2.84
C LEU A 295 7.70 22.64 -1.58
N LEU A 296 8.19 23.08 -0.40
CA LEU A 296 7.52 22.85 0.87
C LEU A 296 6.06 23.33 0.83
N ARG A 297 5.80 24.52 0.27
CA ARG A 297 4.44 25.04 0.12
C ARG A 297 3.56 24.20 -0.81
N GLN A 298 4.13 23.58 -1.84
CA GLN A 298 3.38 22.75 -2.79
C GLN A 298 3.12 21.33 -2.28
N ILE A 299 4.04 20.75 -1.49
CA ILE A 299 3.87 19.41 -0.91
C ILE A 299 3.11 19.43 0.42
N ILE A 300 3.09 20.56 1.15
CA ILE A 300 2.31 20.66 2.39
C ILE A 300 0.83 20.47 2.08
N GLY A 301 0.23 19.48 2.73
CA GLY A 301 -1.18 19.14 2.59
C GLY A 301 -1.45 18.11 1.49
N GLN A 302 -0.43 17.73 0.71
CA GLN A 302 -0.53 16.60 -0.19
C GLN A 302 -0.23 15.28 0.52
N GLY A 303 -0.99 14.25 0.17
CA GLY A 303 -0.82 12.88 0.61
C GLY A 303 -0.18 12.00 -0.47
N PHE A 304 1.15 12.01 -0.53
CA PHE A 304 1.88 10.99 -1.31
C PHE A 304 1.76 9.62 -0.64
N GLY A 305 1.57 8.59 -1.44
CA GLY A 305 1.46 7.21 -0.99
C GLY A 305 0.64 6.37 -1.94
N ALA A 306 0.07 5.29 -1.41
CA ALA A 306 -0.82 4.41 -2.14
C ALA A 306 -2.01 3.99 -1.29
N LEU A 307 -2.99 3.36 -1.94
CA LEU A 307 -4.15 2.74 -1.32
C LEU A 307 -4.37 1.36 -1.94
N GLU A 308 -4.59 0.38 -1.07
CA GLU A 308 -4.89 -1.00 -1.42
C GLU A 308 -6.34 -1.17 -1.87
N HIS A 309 -6.53 -2.09 -2.80
CA HIS A 309 -7.84 -2.56 -3.24
C HIS A 309 -7.77 -4.05 -3.61
N GLY A 310 -8.91 -4.73 -3.64
CA GLY A 310 -9.08 -6.17 -3.90
C GLY A 310 -8.10 -6.78 -4.90
N ASN A 311 -8.12 -6.23 -6.11
CA ASN A 311 -7.28 -6.66 -7.24
C ASN A 311 -6.53 -5.47 -7.87
N SER A 312 -6.34 -4.38 -7.13
CA SER A 312 -5.66 -3.21 -7.65
C SER A 312 -5.06 -2.35 -6.55
N SER A 313 -4.23 -1.38 -6.92
CA SER A 313 -3.80 -0.34 -5.98
C SER A 313 -3.63 0.98 -6.72
N THR A 314 -3.93 2.07 -6.02
CA THR A 314 -3.82 3.43 -6.57
C THR A 314 -2.64 4.13 -5.92
N TYR A 315 -1.80 4.79 -6.72
CA TYR A 315 -0.59 5.46 -6.28
C TYR A 315 -0.65 6.94 -6.64
N PHE A 316 -0.26 7.79 -5.71
CA PHE A 316 -0.02 9.20 -5.93
C PHE A 316 1.41 9.52 -5.50
N LEU A 317 2.31 9.65 -6.48
CA LEU A 317 3.75 9.76 -6.24
C LEU A 317 4.35 11.01 -6.89
N PRO A 318 5.38 11.64 -6.29
CA PRO A 318 6.03 12.80 -6.87
C PRO A 318 7.12 12.38 -7.87
N ASP A 319 7.19 13.07 -9.01
CA ASP A 319 8.28 12.96 -9.96
C ASP A 319 9.16 14.22 -9.99
N PHE A 320 10.40 14.08 -9.53
CA PHE A 320 11.38 15.16 -9.51
C PHE A 320 12.25 15.21 -10.77
N GLY A 321 11.96 14.47 -11.83
CA GLY A 321 12.78 14.44 -13.05
C GLY A 321 13.92 13.43 -13.02
N ASN A 322 14.04 12.65 -11.94
CA ASN A 322 15.05 11.63 -11.71
C ASN A 322 14.42 10.29 -11.31
N ASP A 323 15.25 9.31 -10.93
CA ASP A 323 14.79 7.95 -10.63
C ASP A 323 14.22 7.78 -9.21
N LEU A 324 14.12 8.85 -8.42
CA LEU A 324 13.58 8.80 -7.05
C LEU A 324 12.13 8.27 -7.00
N VAL A 325 11.35 8.49 -8.06
CA VAL A 325 9.99 7.94 -8.16
C VAL A 325 10.01 6.41 -8.27
N LEU A 326 11.01 5.84 -8.95
CA LEU A 326 11.17 4.40 -9.14
C LEU A 326 11.57 3.71 -7.82
N ASP A 327 12.46 4.34 -7.04
CA ASP A 327 12.86 3.83 -5.73
C ASP A 327 11.67 3.70 -4.76
N GLN A 328 10.74 4.67 -4.79
CA GLN A 328 9.53 4.63 -3.94
C GLN A 328 8.56 3.52 -4.36
N ILE A 329 8.51 3.19 -5.64
CA ILE A 329 7.57 2.19 -6.19
C ILE A 329 7.89 0.79 -5.66
N LYS A 330 9.17 0.42 -5.53
CA LYS A 330 9.58 -0.93 -5.11
C LYS A 330 8.95 -1.35 -3.80
N ASP A 331 9.08 -0.52 -2.77
CA ASP A 331 8.61 -0.83 -1.41
C ASP A 331 7.09 -0.74 -1.31
N VAL A 332 6.49 0.29 -1.89
CA VAL A 332 5.04 0.54 -1.77
C VAL A 332 4.24 -0.52 -2.55
N CYS A 333 4.68 -0.93 -3.74
CA CYS A 333 3.97 -1.97 -4.51
C CYS A 333 3.91 -3.32 -3.81
N ILE A 334 4.95 -3.70 -3.07
CA ILE A 334 4.95 -4.97 -2.32
C ILE A 334 3.92 -4.93 -1.20
N HIS A 335 3.92 -3.84 -0.42
CA HIS A 335 2.97 -3.65 0.67
C HIS A 335 1.52 -3.68 0.17
N GLU A 336 1.22 -2.88 -0.85
CA GLU A 336 -0.15 -2.82 -1.41
C GLU A 336 -0.60 -4.17 -1.96
N PHE A 337 0.26 -4.88 -2.70
CA PHE A 337 -0.12 -6.18 -3.24
C PHE A 337 -0.40 -7.20 -2.13
N LEU A 338 0.39 -7.20 -1.06
CA LEU A 338 0.22 -8.17 0.04
C LEU A 338 -1.07 -7.97 0.85
N HIS A 339 -1.75 -6.82 0.73
CA HIS A 339 -3.08 -6.65 1.31
C HIS A 339 -4.11 -7.63 0.76
N ILE A 340 -3.81 -8.30 -0.36
CA ILE A 340 -4.59 -9.42 -0.90
C ILE A 340 -4.79 -10.56 0.11
N LEU A 341 -3.82 -10.73 1.03
CA LEU A 341 -3.94 -11.70 2.12
C LEU A 341 -4.86 -11.16 3.22
N THR A 342 -4.60 -9.92 3.65
CA THR A 342 -5.31 -9.23 4.74
C THR A 342 -5.34 -7.71 4.48
N PRO A 343 -6.49 -7.04 4.56
CA PRO A 343 -7.80 -7.58 4.92
C PRO A 343 -8.50 -8.31 3.78
N LEU A 344 -8.07 -8.18 2.52
CA LEU A 344 -8.91 -8.52 1.36
C LEU A 344 -9.32 -9.99 1.30
N GLY A 345 -8.42 -10.92 1.65
CA GLY A 345 -8.73 -12.35 1.72
C GLY A 345 -9.01 -12.89 3.14
N LEU A 346 -8.83 -12.07 4.18
CA LEU A 346 -9.04 -12.47 5.57
C LEU A 346 -9.41 -11.23 6.40
N HIS A 347 -10.71 -11.11 6.71
CA HIS A 347 -11.24 -9.97 7.43
C HIS A 347 -12.42 -10.28 8.35
N SER A 348 -12.64 -9.39 9.30
CA SER A 348 -13.82 -9.32 10.17
C SER A 348 -15.05 -8.80 9.42
N GLU A 349 -16.22 -8.93 10.04
CA GLU A 349 -17.47 -8.34 9.55
C GLU A 349 -17.42 -6.81 9.47
N CYS A 350 -16.55 -6.15 10.23
CA CYS A 350 -16.32 -4.70 10.16
C CYS A 350 -15.82 -4.23 8.79
N ILE A 351 -15.13 -5.11 8.04
CA ILE A 351 -14.64 -4.84 6.68
C ILE A 351 -15.58 -5.46 5.65
N GLY A 352 -16.01 -6.71 5.86
CA GLY A 352 -16.87 -7.43 4.91
C GLY A 352 -18.25 -6.80 4.71
N HIS A 353 -18.79 -6.16 5.74
CA HIS A 353 -20.05 -5.42 5.71
C HIS A 353 -19.82 -3.96 6.07
N PHE A 354 -18.85 -3.33 5.40
CA PHE A 354 -18.40 -1.98 5.73
C PHE A 354 -19.56 -0.97 5.66
N ASN A 355 -19.85 -0.32 6.78
CA ASN A 355 -20.84 0.75 6.83
C ASN A 355 -20.21 2.07 6.38
N TYR A 356 -20.35 2.40 5.09
CA TYR A 356 -19.78 3.62 4.51
C TYR A 356 -20.32 4.92 5.11
N ALA A 357 -21.47 4.91 5.80
CA ALA A 357 -22.07 6.10 6.41
C ALA A 357 -21.64 6.30 7.87
N ASP A 358 -21.49 5.21 8.61
CA ASP A 358 -21.11 5.18 10.04
C ASP A 358 -20.24 3.97 10.33
N PRO A 359 -18.94 4.02 10.01
CA PRO A 359 -18.09 2.84 9.96
C PRO A 359 -17.74 2.37 11.38
N VAL A 360 -17.83 1.05 11.57
CA VAL A 360 -17.34 0.37 12.79
C VAL A 360 -15.91 -0.10 12.51
N MET A 361 -14.96 0.34 13.33
CA MET A 361 -13.54 0.02 13.14
C MET A 361 -13.20 -1.31 13.82
N SER A 362 -12.42 -2.14 13.12
CA SER A 362 -11.93 -3.41 13.65
C SER A 362 -10.78 -3.22 14.65
N GLN A 363 -10.67 -4.11 15.62
CA GLN A 363 -9.57 -4.26 16.56
C GLN A 363 -8.33 -4.91 15.92
N HIS A 364 -8.44 -5.39 14.67
CA HIS A 364 -7.43 -6.21 14.00
C HIS A 364 -6.51 -5.44 13.03
N LEU A 365 -6.28 -4.13 13.20
CA LEU A 365 -5.27 -3.43 12.37
C LEU A 365 -3.85 -3.99 12.54
N TRP A 366 -3.57 -4.70 13.64
CA TRP A 366 -2.32 -5.43 13.81
C TRP A 366 -2.15 -6.53 12.76
N LEU A 367 -3.27 -7.13 12.32
CA LEU A 367 -3.32 -8.10 11.24
C LEU A 367 -3.31 -7.38 9.88
N TYR A 368 -4.23 -6.44 9.67
CA TYR A 368 -4.44 -5.85 8.34
C TYR A 368 -3.26 -5.00 7.85
N GLU A 369 -2.60 -4.27 8.75
CA GLU A 369 -1.48 -3.40 8.41
C GLU A 369 -0.15 -3.96 8.95
N GLY A 370 -0.15 -4.43 10.20
CA GLY A 370 1.07 -4.88 10.86
C GLY A 370 1.64 -6.16 10.24
N VAL A 371 0.80 -7.17 10.00
CA VAL A 371 1.23 -8.42 9.35
C VAL A 371 1.56 -8.17 7.88
N THR A 372 0.78 -7.35 7.17
CA THR A 372 1.06 -6.98 5.77
C THR A 372 2.42 -6.30 5.63
N GLU A 373 2.71 -5.31 6.46
CA GLU A 373 4.01 -4.61 6.47
C GLU A 373 5.17 -5.55 6.84
N TYR A 374 4.95 -6.47 7.79
CA TYR A 374 5.95 -7.48 8.12
C TYR A 374 6.21 -8.44 6.96
N PHE A 375 5.17 -8.92 6.29
CA PHE A 375 5.28 -9.76 5.11
C PHE A 375 5.93 -9.02 3.94
N ALA A 376 5.70 -7.72 3.78
CA ALA A 376 6.36 -6.92 2.75
C ALA A 376 7.88 -6.89 2.93
N GLY A 377 8.35 -6.73 4.15
CA GLY A 377 9.78 -6.88 4.45
C GLY A 377 10.28 -8.32 4.29
N LEU A 378 9.54 -9.29 4.81
CA LEU A 378 9.94 -10.70 4.81
C LEU A 378 10.01 -11.30 3.41
N SER A 379 9.06 -10.94 2.53
CA SER A 379 9.01 -11.42 1.15
C SER A 379 10.21 -10.92 0.34
N GLN A 380 10.69 -9.71 0.60
CA GLN A 380 11.91 -9.20 -0.03
C GLN A 380 13.14 -10.02 0.35
N VAL A 381 13.25 -10.44 1.62
CA VAL A 381 14.39 -11.26 2.07
C VAL A 381 14.31 -12.66 1.50
N GLN A 382 13.16 -13.31 1.65
CA GLN A 382 12.97 -14.69 1.16
C GLN A 382 12.99 -14.75 -0.38
N GLY A 383 12.62 -13.67 -1.07
CA GLY A 383 12.73 -13.53 -2.52
C GLY A 383 14.11 -13.10 -3.02
N GLY A 384 15.09 -12.88 -2.13
CA GLY A 384 16.46 -12.53 -2.51
C GLY A 384 16.67 -11.09 -2.99
N VAL A 385 15.67 -10.21 -2.83
CA VAL A 385 15.76 -8.78 -3.17
C VAL A 385 16.53 -8.02 -2.08
N MET A 386 16.36 -8.43 -0.83
CA MET A 386 17.01 -7.84 0.34
C MET A 386 17.87 -8.88 1.06
N THR A 387 19.06 -8.51 1.52
CA THR A 387 19.88 -9.42 2.32
C THR A 387 19.32 -9.56 3.74
N GLN A 388 19.61 -10.67 4.42
CA GLN A 388 19.21 -10.86 5.83
C GLN A 388 19.75 -9.74 6.73
N GLU A 389 20.96 -9.28 6.46
CA GLU A 389 21.57 -8.18 7.20
C GLU A 389 20.85 -6.86 6.97
N ALA A 390 20.54 -6.50 5.71
CA ALA A 390 19.78 -5.30 5.42
C ALA A 390 18.39 -5.34 6.09
N TYR A 391 17.73 -6.49 6.09
CA TYR A 391 16.46 -6.66 6.79
C TYR A 391 16.57 -6.43 8.29
N LEU A 392 17.52 -7.07 8.95
CA LEU A 392 17.65 -6.96 10.40
C LEU A 392 18.14 -5.57 10.82
N LYS A 393 19.22 -5.07 10.21
CA LYS A 393 19.90 -3.85 10.65
C LYS A 393 19.31 -2.57 10.07
N SER A 394 18.81 -2.60 8.84
CA SER A 394 18.25 -1.39 8.21
C SER A 394 16.74 -1.31 8.43
N LEU A 395 16.00 -2.40 8.20
CA LEU A 395 14.54 -2.39 8.30
C LEU A 395 14.02 -2.64 9.73
N LEU A 396 14.36 -3.78 10.35
CA LEU A 396 13.78 -4.21 11.62
C LEU A 396 14.27 -3.35 12.79
N GLU A 397 15.57 -3.06 12.92
CA GLU A 397 16.08 -2.10 13.92
C GLU A 397 15.42 -0.73 13.79
N GLY A 398 15.26 -0.24 12.55
CA GLY A 398 14.56 1.01 12.26
C GLY A 398 13.13 1.00 12.77
N LYS A 399 12.34 -0.02 12.41
CA LYS A 399 10.97 -0.19 12.90
C LYS A 399 10.89 -0.31 14.41
N ILE A 400 11.81 -1.04 15.06
CA ILE A 400 11.89 -1.12 16.52
C ILE A 400 12.14 0.27 17.14
N GLN A 401 13.06 1.05 16.57
CA GLN A 401 13.41 2.39 17.04
C GLN A 401 12.25 3.39 16.88
N PHE A 402 11.44 3.27 15.83
CA PHE A 402 10.22 4.07 15.69
C PHE A 402 9.09 3.56 16.59
N ALA A 403 8.93 2.24 16.71
CA ALA A 403 7.94 1.60 17.57
C ALA A 403 8.09 2.03 19.04
N SER A 404 9.32 2.23 19.52
CA SER A 404 9.60 2.65 20.90
C SER A 404 9.14 4.08 21.24
N ARG A 405 8.75 4.88 20.23
CA ARG A 405 8.22 6.24 20.41
C ARG A 405 6.71 6.26 20.74
N TYR A 406 6.01 5.15 20.52
CA TYR A 406 4.57 5.06 20.77
C TYR A 406 4.23 4.73 22.23
N PRO A 407 3.11 5.24 22.76
CA PRO A 407 2.78 5.16 24.18
C PRO A 407 2.13 3.81 24.57
N THR A 408 2.83 2.70 24.34
CA THR A 408 2.31 1.32 24.56
C THR A 408 1.72 1.13 25.97
N GLU A 409 2.39 1.64 27.00
CA GLU A 409 1.94 1.52 28.39
C GLU A 409 0.56 2.18 28.67
N LYS A 410 0.13 3.09 27.81
CA LYS A 410 -1.11 3.86 27.96
C LYS A 410 -2.24 3.36 27.08
N MET A 411 -1.96 2.52 26.08
CA MET A 411 -2.89 2.21 25.00
C MET A 411 -2.59 0.83 24.41
N ALA A 412 -3.56 -0.07 24.49
CA ALA A 412 -3.45 -1.37 23.83
C ALA A 412 -3.52 -1.19 22.32
N PHE A 413 -2.98 -2.14 21.55
CA PHE A 413 -3.03 -2.06 20.10
C PHE A 413 -4.49 -2.17 19.61
N THR A 414 -5.24 -3.14 20.12
CA THR A 414 -6.67 -3.33 19.80
C THR A 414 -7.52 -2.10 20.14
N GLU A 415 -7.26 -1.49 21.30
CA GLU A 415 -7.93 -0.24 21.72
C GLU A 415 -7.69 0.89 20.72
N MET A 416 -6.46 1.01 20.19
CA MET A 416 -6.15 1.97 19.14
C MET A 416 -6.84 1.66 17.83
N SER A 417 -6.85 0.40 17.42
CA SER A 417 -7.50 -0.07 16.21
C SER A 417 -9.01 0.23 16.21
N THR A 418 -9.73 -0.17 17.25
CA THR A 418 -11.19 0.07 17.38
C THR A 418 -11.56 1.55 17.42
N ASN A 419 -10.64 2.43 17.86
CA ASN A 419 -10.92 3.86 18.03
C ASN A 419 -10.12 4.76 17.07
N VAL A 420 -9.56 4.20 15.99
CA VAL A 420 -8.57 4.88 15.13
C VAL A 420 -9.07 6.20 14.52
N LEU A 421 -10.38 6.36 14.36
CA LEU A 421 -10.99 7.60 13.85
C LEU A 421 -11.00 8.74 14.89
N GLU A 422 -10.89 8.42 16.18
CA GLU A 422 -11.13 9.33 17.30
C GLU A 422 -9.84 9.79 17.98
N LYS A 423 -9.87 10.95 18.65
CA LYS A 423 -8.75 11.39 19.49
C LYS A 423 -8.79 10.66 20.85
N PRO A 424 -7.64 10.25 21.42
CA PRO A 424 -6.27 10.50 20.97
C PRO A 424 -5.71 9.47 19.96
N TRP A 425 -6.42 8.37 19.70
CA TRP A 425 -5.96 7.21 18.92
C TRP A 425 -5.60 7.53 17.47
N LYS A 426 -6.32 8.45 16.81
CA LYS A 426 -6.01 8.92 15.45
C LYS A 426 -4.56 9.38 15.27
N LYS A 427 -3.97 10.00 16.30
CA LYS A 427 -2.56 10.46 16.23
C LYS A 427 -1.55 9.30 16.32
N GLN A 428 -2.01 8.12 16.71
CA GLN A 428 -1.21 6.93 16.92
C GLN A 428 -1.34 5.92 15.77
N TYR A 429 -2.08 6.26 14.70
CA TYR A 429 -2.31 5.35 13.57
C TYR A 429 -1.00 4.81 12.99
N GLY A 430 0.01 5.66 12.78
CA GLY A 430 1.30 5.23 12.23
C GLY A 430 2.03 4.12 13.01
N GLN A 431 1.59 3.79 14.23
CA GLN A 431 2.12 2.64 14.96
C GLN A 431 1.79 1.31 14.26
N VAL A 432 0.80 1.26 13.38
CA VAL A 432 0.44 0.02 12.66
C VAL A 432 1.60 -0.49 11.80
N TYR A 433 2.26 0.41 11.05
CA TYR A 433 3.41 0.10 10.18
C TYR A 433 4.73 -0.11 10.94
N GLN A 434 4.83 0.41 12.15
CA GLN A 434 6.07 0.36 12.94
C GLN A 434 5.96 -0.72 14.02
N ARG A 435 5.13 -0.47 15.03
CA ARG A 435 4.91 -1.41 16.15
C ARG A 435 4.18 -2.67 15.68
N GLY A 436 3.22 -2.56 14.75
CA GLY A 436 2.48 -3.72 14.23
C GLY A 436 3.39 -4.68 13.47
N ALA A 437 4.27 -4.18 12.61
CA ALA A 437 5.25 -5.00 11.91
C ALA A 437 6.27 -5.68 12.84
N VAL A 438 6.78 -4.97 13.85
CA VAL A 438 7.66 -5.60 14.86
C VAL A 438 6.89 -6.67 15.64
N MET A 439 5.64 -6.38 16.02
CA MET A 439 4.78 -7.34 16.71
C MET A 439 4.52 -8.59 15.87
N ALA A 440 4.27 -8.44 14.57
CA ALA A 440 4.08 -9.55 13.63
C ALA A 440 5.36 -10.40 13.48
N ALA A 441 6.55 -9.76 13.41
CA ALA A 441 7.82 -10.49 13.40
C ALA A 441 8.03 -11.33 14.66
N LEU A 442 7.71 -10.77 15.84
CA LEU A 442 7.83 -11.51 17.10
C LEU A 442 6.75 -12.61 17.23
N LEU A 443 5.56 -12.37 16.69
CA LEU A 443 4.48 -13.35 16.62
C LEU A 443 4.90 -14.55 15.77
N ASP A 444 5.52 -14.31 14.61
CA ASP A 444 6.02 -15.38 13.73
C ASP A 444 7.10 -16.23 14.43
N LEU A 445 8.05 -15.59 15.13
CA LEU A 445 9.05 -16.27 15.96
C LEU A 445 8.41 -17.10 17.10
N GLU A 446 7.35 -16.59 17.73
CA GLU A 446 6.64 -17.31 18.78
C GLU A 446 5.84 -18.50 18.23
N ILE A 447 5.19 -18.34 17.07
CA ILE A 447 4.53 -19.44 16.34
C ILE A 447 5.55 -20.53 16.03
N MET A 448 6.67 -20.18 15.40
CA MET A 448 7.73 -21.14 15.08
C MET A 448 8.28 -21.82 16.34
N ARG A 449 8.44 -21.12 17.46
CA ARG A 449 8.86 -21.74 18.73
C ARG A 449 7.82 -22.73 19.24
N LEU A 450 6.54 -22.38 19.22
CA LEU A 450 5.46 -23.21 19.75
C LEU A 450 5.19 -24.45 18.91
N THR A 451 5.58 -24.43 17.63
CA THR A 451 5.37 -25.55 16.70
C THR A 451 6.68 -26.19 16.24
N ASP A 452 7.79 -25.98 16.94
CA ASP A 452 9.13 -26.48 16.56
C ASP A 452 9.50 -26.21 15.08
N GLY A 453 9.07 -25.06 14.55
CA GLY A 453 9.30 -24.60 13.18
C GLY A 453 8.34 -25.15 12.12
N GLU A 454 7.36 -25.98 12.49
CA GLU A 454 6.40 -26.56 11.53
C GLU A 454 5.50 -25.52 10.85
N LYS A 455 5.08 -24.47 11.59
CA LYS A 455 4.24 -23.38 11.09
C LYS A 455 4.94 -22.04 11.22
N THR A 456 4.67 -21.15 10.26
CA THR A 456 4.97 -19.72 10.33
C THR A 456 3.67 -18.91 10.42
N LEU A 457 3.78 -17.61 10.65
CA LEU A 457 2.65 -16.68 10.56
C LEU A 457 1.99 -16.73 9.18
N LEU A 458 2.78 -16.85 8.10
CA LEU A 458 2.25 -17.02 6.74
C LEU A 458 1.41 -18.30 6.61
N ASP A 459 1.86 -19.41 7.19
CA ASP A 459 1.12 -20.68 7.15
C ASP A 459 -0.24 -20.55 7.84
N VAL A 460 -0.30 -19.83 8.97
CA VAL A 460 -1.54 -19.56 9.71
C VAL A 460 -2.46 -18.64 8.91
N VAL A 461 -1.94 -17.53 8.37
CA VAL A 461 -2.73 -16.60 7.55
C VAL A 461 -3.29 -17.31 6.32
N ARG A 462 -2.53 -18.18 5.66
CA ARG A 462 -3.02 -18.98 4.52
C ARG A 462 -4.11 -19.95 4.92
N ALA A 463 -3.98 -20.64 6.06
CA ALA A 463 -5.01 -21.55 6.55
C ALA A 463 -6.32 -20.82 6.85
N LEU A 464 -6.23 -19.65 7.49
CA LEU A 464 -7.39 -18.80 7.79
C LEU A 464 -8.00 -18.19 6.52
N ASN A 465 -7.18 -17.72 5.59
CA ASN A 465 -7.65 -17.21 4.29
C ASN A 465 -8.36 -18.31 3.49
N ALA A 466 -7.83 -19.54 3.46
CA ALA A 466 -8.52 -20.67 2.83
C ALA A 466 -9.88 -21.01 3.49
N ARG A 467 -10.05 -20.69 4.78
CA ARG A 467 -11.29 -20.89 5.52
C ARG A 467 -12.33 -19.79 5.29
N TYR A 468 -11.89 -18.53 5.17
CA TYR A 468 -12.76 -17.34 5.13
C TYR A 468 -12.82 -16.72 3.73
N GLY A 469 -11.67 -16.50 3.10
CA GLY A 469 -11.54 -15.88 1.79
C GLY A 469 -12.14 -14.46 1.73
N ALA A 470 -12.26 -13.93 0.51
CA ALA A 470 -12.74 -12.57 0.26
C ALA A 470 -14.27 -12.39 0.40
N THR A 471 -15.01 -13.40 0.86
CA THR A 471 -16.49 -13.37 0.89
C THR A 471 -17.09 -13.76 2.22
N GLN A 472 -16.33 -14.41 3.11
CA GLN A 472 -16.82 -14.78 4.43
C GLN A 472 -15.96 -14.09 5.49
N SER A 473 -16.62 -13.30 6.35
CA SER A 473 -15.94 -12.68 7.47
C SER A 473 -15.73 -13.64 8.64
N PHE A 474 -14.63 -13.48 9.36
CA PHE A 474 -14.50 -14.01 10.71
C PHE A 474 -15.24 -13.12 11.71
N ASP A 475 -15.61 -13.69 12.86
CA ASP A 475 -16.24 -12.95 13.95
C ASP A 475 -15.17 -12.15 14.72
N GLU A 476 -15.34 -10.83 14.73
CA GLU A 476 -14.47 -9.85 15.37
C GLU A 476 -14.14 -10.21 16.83
N ALA A 477 -15.11 -10.72 17.61
CA ALA A 477 -14.94 -10.95 19.04
C ALA A 477 -14.15 -12.23 19.35
N THR A 478 -14.24 -13.24 18.49
CA THR A 478 -13.71 -14.60 18.74
C THR A 478 -12.49 -14.97 17.87
N PHE A 479 -12.01 -14.03 17.06
CA PHE A 479 -10.95 -14.32 16.08
C PHE A 479 -9.63 -14.75 16.72
N PHE A 480 -9.26 -14.22 17.89
CA PHE A 480 -8.01 -14.63 18.53
C PHE A 480 -8.05 -16.10 18.96
N GLU A 481 -9.19 -16.60 19.42
CA GLU A 481 -9.38 -18.01 19.78
C GLU A 481 -9.32 -18.91 18.54
N VAL A 482 -9.89 -18.46 17.42
CA VAL A 482 -9.75 -19.12 16.11
C VAL A 482 -8.30 -19.16 15.66
N PHE A 483 -7.58 -18.04 15.77
CA PHE A 483 -6.16 -17.96 15.39
C PHE A 483 -5.30 -18.89 16.25
N VAL A 484 -5.50 -18.88 17.57
CA VAL A 484 -4.76 -19.74 18.51
C VAL A 484 -4.99 -21.21 18.23
N ALA A 485 -6.19 -21.61 17.81
CA ALA A 485 -6.51 -22.99 17.44
C ALA A 485 -5.72 -23.49 16.22
N GLU A 486 -5.26 -22.60 15.35
CA GLU A 486 -4.38 -22.94 14.22
C GLU A 486 -2.92 -23.16 14.64
N VAL A 487 -2.53 -22.88 15.88
CA VAL A 487 -1.14 -22.94 16.33
C VAL A 487 -0.98 -23.83 17.57
N HIS A 488 -1.15 -23.25 18.76
CA HIS A 488 -0.94 -23.88 20.06
C HIS A 488 -1.61 -23.02 21.15
N PRO A 489 -2.27 -23.58 22.17
CA PRO A 489 -3.00 -22.82 23.20
C PRO A 489 -2.19 -21.72 23.89
N ASP A 490 -0.90 -21.95 24.14
CA ASP A 490 -0.01 -20.99 24.80
C ASP A 490 0.17 -19.68 24.01
N LEU A 491 -0.14 -19.66 22.71
CA LEU A 491 -0.08 -18.46 21.89
C LEU A 491 -1.04 -17.36 22.38
N MET A 492 -2.13 -17.74 23.07
CA MET A 492 -3.06 -16.76 23.65
C MET A 492 -2.33 -15.77 24.59
N GLY A 493 -1.29 -16.24 25.31
CA GLY A 493 -0.48 -15.38 26.17
C GLY A 493 0.27 -14.28 25.42
N PHE A 494 0.57 -14.46 24.12
CA PHE A 494 1.13 -13.39 23.29
C PHE A 494 0.07 -12.32 22.99
N PHE A 495 -1.13 -12.75 22.58
CA PHE A 495 -2.24 -11.84 22.26
C PHE A 495 -2.68 -11.02 23.47
N ASP A 496 -2.88 -11.66 24.62
CA ASP A 496 -3.38 -11.00 25.82
C ASP A 496 -2.40 -9.96 26.37
N ARG A 497 -1.10 -10.17 26.22
CA ARG A 497 -0.06 -9.28 26.79
C ARG A 497 0.34 -8.15 25.86
N TYR A 498 0.44 -8.44 24.55
CA TYR A 498 1.08 -7.52 23.61
C TYR A 498 0.11 -6.87 22.62
N VAL A 499 -0.97 -7.56 22.27
CA VAL A 499 -1.95 -7.09 21.28
C VAL A 499 -3.14 -6.44 21.98
N ARG A 500 -3.82 -7.20 22.85
CA ARG A 500 -4.88 -6.74 23.75
C ARG A 500 -4.31 -6.02 24.98
N GLY A 501 -3.09 -6.38 25.36
CA GLY A 501 -2.40 -5.82 26.52
C GLY A 501 -1.53 -4.61 26.20
N ARG A 502 -0.82 -4.15 27.22
CA ARG A 502 0.02 -2.93 27.22
C ARG A 502 1.46 -3.21 27.63
N GLU A 503 1.86 -4.48 27.64
CA GLU A 503 3.25 -4.86 27.93
C GLU A 503 4.17 -4.49 26.77
N ALA A 504 5.43 -4.19 27.09
CA ALA A 504 6.46 -3.96 26.09
C ALA A 504 6.76 -5.25 25.32
N LEU A 505 7.03 -5.13 24.01
CA LEU A 505 7.33 -6.27 23.15
C LEU A 505 8.60 -7.03 23.63
N PRO A 506 8.58 -8.38 23.65
CA PRO A 506 9.64 -9.22 24.21
C PRO A 506 10.82 -9.41 23.26
N LEU A 507 11.37 -8.32 22.73
CA LEU A 507 12.41 -8.32 21.69
C LEU A 507 13.58 -9.25 22.02
N LYS A 508 14.15 -9.12 23.24
CA LYS A 508 15.27 -9.94 23.69
C LYS A 508 14.96 -11.44 23.71
N GLN A 509 13.76 -11.81 24.13
CA GLN A 509 13.36 -13.20 24.25
C GLN A 509 13.10 -13.80 22.86
N ASN A 510 12.28 -13.13 22.04
CA ASN A 510 11.85 -13.69 20.76
C ASN A 510 12.98 -13.73 19.72
N LEU A 511 13.82 -12.68 19.65
CA LEU A 511 14.98 -12.68 18.75
C LEU A 511 16.01 -13.76 19.14
N ALA A 512 16.11 -14.10 20.42
CA ALA A 512 16.99 -15.18 20.87
C ALA A 512 16.54 -16.56 20.35
N TYR A 513 15.27 -16.77 19.99
CA TYR A 513 14.82 -18.02 19.36
C TYR A 513 15.47 -18.25 18.00
N ALA A 514 15.78 -17.18 17.26
CA ALA A 514 16.50 -17.22 15.98
C ALA A 514 18.02 -16.99 16.14
N GLY A 515 18.52 -17.10 17.38
CA GLY A 515 19.95 -16.94 17.67
C GLY A 515 20.47 -15.52 17.53
N TYR A 516 19.63 -14.51 17.77
CA TYR A 516 20.05 -13.11 17.80
C TYR A 516 20.06 -12.53 19.21
N GLU A 517 21.05 -11.71 19.52
CA GLU A 517 21.10 -10.83 20.67
C GLU A 517 20.42 -9.50 20.32
N TYR A 518 19.57 -9.01 21.23
CA TYR A 518 19.03 -7.66 21.17
C TYR A 518 19.60 -6.79 22.30
N VAL A 519 20.13 -5.63 21.92
CA VAL A 519 20.86 -4.73 22.81
C VAL A 519 20.21 -3.34 22.80
N ASN A 520 19.88 -2.84 23.98
CA ASN A 520 19.35 -1.49 24.15
C ASN A 520 19.83 -0.89 25.47
N GLY A 521 20.50 0.25 25.37
CA GLY A 521 21.02 1.00 26.50
C GLY A 521 22.39 0.54 27.04
N GLU A 522 23.00 -0.47 26.43
CA GLU A 522 24.37 -0.92 26.74
C GLU A 522 25.40 -0.04 26.01
N ALA A 523 26.50 0.30 26.68
CA ALA A 523 27.63 0.98 26.04
C ALA A 523 28.62 -0.04 25.49
N ARG A 524 29.02 0.13 24.22
CA ARG A 524 30.09 -0.65 23.58
C ARG A 524 31.08 0.30 22.91
N SER A 525 32.36 -0.09 22.92
CA SER A 525 33.40 0.56 22.12
C SER A 525 33.21 0.25 20.63
N LEU A 526 32.74 1.23 19.86
CA LEU A 526 32.46 1.09 18.42
C LEU A 526 33.49 1.84 17.57
N PRO A 527 33.90 1.28 16.43
CA PRO A 527 34.71 1.99 15.45
C PRO A 527 33.91 3.17 14.86
N GLN A 528 34.57 4.30 14.69
CA GLN A 528 34.03 5.52 14.13
C GLN A 528 34.39 5.61 12.64
N SER A 529 33.48 6.18 11.86
CA SER A 529 33.75 6.44 10.44
C SER A 529 34.93 7.42 10.32
N PRO A 530 36.02 7.07 9.60
CA PRO A 530 37.16 7.98 9.43
C PRO A 530 36.80 9.31 8.77
N ILE A 531 35.72 9.33 7.98
CA ILE A 531 35.24 10.55 7.31
C ILE A 531 34.34 11.43 8.20
N GLN A 532 34.01 10.99 9.43
CA GLN A 532 33.31 11.77 10.46
C GLN A 532 34.29 12.38 11.50
N HIS A 533 35.55 12.59 11.10
CA HIS A 533 36.59 13.13 11.96
C HIS A 533 36.43 14.65 12.22
N GLU A 534 36.73 15.12 13.43
CA GLU A 534 36.55 16.53 13.84
C GLU A 534 37.32 17.56 12.97
N ASN A 535 38.48 17.13 12.46
CA ASN A 535 39.34 17.92 11.57
C ASN A 535 38.88 17.92 10.10
N LEU A 536 37.86 17.13 9.73
CA LEU A 536 37.37 17.05 8.37
C LEU A 536 35.98 17.68 8.27
N LYS A 537 35.80 18.61 7.31
CA LYS A 537 34.49 19.16 6.97
C LYS A 537 34.13 18.77 5.55
N LEU A 538 33.03 18.05 5.39
CA LEU A 538 32.51 17.59 4.11
C LEU A 538 31.24 18.35 3.70
N SER A 539 30.95 18.41 2.41
CA SER A 539 29.62 18.73 1.89
C SER A 539 28.97 17.52 1.29
N PHE A 540 27.67 17.36 1.54
CA PHE A 540 26.84 16.34 0.92
C PHE A 540 26.65 16.66 -0.57
N LEU A 541 27.02 15.74 -1.45
CA LEU A 541 26.47 15.65 -2.81
C LEU A 541 25.57 14.41 -2.86
N PRO A 542 24.42 14.44 -3.53
CA PRO A 542 23.50 13.32 -3.61
C PRO A 542 23.86 12.32 -4.73
N LEU A 543 25.16 12.05 -4.93
CA LEU A 543 25.63 11.04 -5.89
C LEU A 543 26.39 9.94 -5.13
N GLY A 544 25.71 8.80 -4.91
CA GLY A 544 26.35 7.52 -4.61
C GLY A 544 27.22 7.45 -3.35
N GLY A 545 26.91 8.20 -2.29
CA GLY A 545 27.68 8.16 -1.03
C GLY A 545 28.98 8.98 -1.04
N VAL A 546 29.28 9.64 -2.15
CA VAL A 546 30.49 10.47 -2.33
C VAL A 546 30.31 11.86 -1.74
N LYS A 547 31.31 12.37 -1.02
CA LYS A 547 31.28 13.67 -0.34
C LYS A 547 32.47 14.54 -0.73
N THR A 548 32.26 15.83 -0.98
CA THR A 548 33.37 16.76 -1.28
C THR A 548 34.01 17.28 0.01
N VAL A 549 35.33 17.32 0.04
CA VAL A 549 36.12 17.94 1.12
C VAL A 549 36.02 19.46 1.03
N LYS A 550 35.37 20.09 2.01
CA LYS A 550 35.26 21.55 2.11
C LYS A 550 36.39 22.18 2.90
N LYS A 551 36.90 21.48 3.92
CA LYS A 551 37.99 21.97 4.77
C LYS A 551 38.66 20.83 5.52
N VAL A 552 39.99 20.86 5.55
CA VAL A 552 40.83 20.10 6.46
C VAL A 552 41.38 21.08 7.50
N LYS A 553 41.14 20.83 8.80
CA LYS A 553 41.47 21.75 9.90
C LYS A 553 42.74 21.38 10.66
N GLY A 554 43.23 20.15 10.46
CA GLY A 554 44.32 19.55 11.21
C GLY A 554 44.68 18.18 10.62
N PRO A 555 45.57 17.42 11.28
CA PRO A 555 45.96 16.10 10.80
C PRO A 555 44.75 15.16 10.74
N LEU A 556 44.81 14.25 9.77
CA LEU A 556 43.83 13.20 9.50
C LEU A 556 44.57 11.87 9.35
N PRO A 557 43.88 10.74 9.59
CA PRO A 557 44.49 9.41 9.43
C PRO A 557 44.65 8.98 7.96
N PHE A 558 44.28 9.83 7.00
CA PHE A 558 44.46 9.66 5.56
C PHE A 558 44.67 11.03 4.89
N GLU A 559 45.32 11.01 3.72
CA GLU A 559 45.63 12.22 2.96
C GLU A 559 44.42 12.68 2.13
N VAL A 560 44.01 13.92 2.34
CA VAL A 560 42.97 14.63 1.57
C VAL A 560 43.22 16.12 1.63
N GLU A 561 42.78 16.83 0.60
CA GLU A 561 42.77 18.29 0.57
C GLU A 561 41.41 18.86 0.15
N LYS A 562 41.29 20.18 0.23
CA LYS A 562 40.05 20.87 -0.13
C LYS A 562 39.82 20.76 -1.63
N GLY A 563 38.72 20.12 -2.02
CA GLY A 563 38.33 19.93 -3.41
C GLY A 563 38.12 18.46 -3.75
N ASP A 564 38.85 17.58 -3.05
CA ASP A 564 38.78 16.13 -3.21
C ASP A 564 37.38 15.58 -2.94
N PHE A 565 37.11 14.41 -3.50
CA PHE A 565 35.96 13.61 -3.10
C PHE A 565 36.39 12.45 -2.21
N VAL A 566 35.56 12.13 -1.22
CA VAL A 566 35.76 10.97 -0.36
C VAL A 566 34.53 10.07 -0.42
N SER A 567 34.77 8.77 -0.49
CA SER A 567 33.76 7.72 -0.33
C SER A 567 34.18 6.80 0.80
N PHE A 568 33.19 6.39 1.60
CA PHE A 568 33.39 5.47 2.71
C PHE A 568 32.14 4.62 2.87
N ASP A 569 32.33 3.32 2.76
CA ASP A 569 31.30 2.34 3.08
C ASP A 569 31.24 2.13 4.60
N ALA A 570 30.08 2.46 5.19
CA ALA A 570 29.84 2.33 6.62
C ALA A 570 29.64 0.88 7.07
N GLU A 571 29.35 -0.06 6.16
CA GLU A 571 29.19 -1.49 6.48
C GLU A 571 30.53 -2.09 6.97
N GLN A 572 31.66 -1.52 6.56
CA GLN A 572 33.00 -1.87 7.07
C GLN A 572 33.15 -1.68 8.59
N LEU A 573 32.31 -0.87 9.24
CA LEU A 573 32.38 -0.63 10.68
C LEU A 573 31.74 -1.75 11.51
N GLY A 574 31.08 -2.71 10.86
CA GLY A 574 30.61 -3.92 11.50
C GLY A 574 29.24 -4.38 11.02
N GLY A 575 29.00 -5.67 11.19
CA GLY A 575 27.85 -6.38 10.65
C GLY A 575 26.91 -6.94 11.71
N LEU A 576 26.18 -8.00 11.37
CA LEU A 576 25.39 -8.77 12.34
C LEU A 576 26.30 -9.43 13.38
N GLU A 577 27.52 -9.80 13.04
CA GLU A 577 28.49 -10.45 13.91
C GLU A 577 29.02 -9.52 15.01
N GLY A 578 28.78 -8.21 14.88
CA GLY A 578 29.25 -7.19 15.81
C GLY A 578 29.98 -6.04 15.14
N PRO A 579 30.48 -5.08 15.95
CA PRO A 579 31.37 -4.04 15.44
C PRO A 579 32.67 -4.63 14.89
N LEU A 580 33.31 -3.91 13.96
CA LEU A 580 34.64 -4.26 13.46
C LEU A 580 35.59 -4.55 14.64
N PRO A 581 36.35 -5.65 14.63
CA PRO A 581 37.32 -5.97 15.67
C PRO A 581 38.39 -4.89 15.87
N GLU A 582 39.01 -4.86 17.04
CA GLU A 582 40.11 -3.94 17.32
C GLU A 582 41.35 -4.28 16.48
N GLY A 583 42.02 -3.26 15.93
CA GLY A 583 43.21 -3.42 15.09
C GLY A 583 42.94 -3.59 13.60
N GLU A 584 41.70 -3.87 13.20
CA GLU A 584 41.31 -3.98 11.80
C GLU A 584 41.16 -2.61 11.13
N LYS A 585 41.59 -2.51 9.87
CA LYS A 585 41.53 -1.28 9.09
C LYS A 585 40.33 -1.28 8.16
N VAL A 586 39.83 -0.08 7.87
CA VAL A 586 38.78 0.17 6.88
C VAL A 586 39.34 0.93 5.69
N GLU A 587 38.80 0.66 4.51
CA GLU A 587 39.12 1.36 3.28
C GLU A 587 38.38 2.70 3.24
N VAL A 588 39.12 3.77 2.94
CA VAL A 588 38.60 5.08 2.55
C VAL A 588 39.05 5.33 1.12
N GLN A 589 38.11 5.68 0.25
CA GLN A 589 38.41 6.02 -1.14
C GLN A 589 38.44 7.53 -1.30
N VAL A 590 39.48 8.04 -1.95
CA VAL A 590 39.70 9.46 -2.20
C VAL A 590 39.89 9.69 -3.68
N GLU A 591 39.11 10.59 -4.26
CA GLU A 591 39.34 11.13 -5.59
C GLU A 591 40.11 12.43 -5.48
N HIS A 592 41.23 12.49 -6.18
CA HIS A 592 42.04 13.69 -6.33
C HIS A 592 42.35 13.91 -7.81
N GLN A 593 41.94 15.05 -8.36
CA GLN A 593 42.21 15.44 -9.76
C GLN A 593 41.74 14.42 -10.82
N GLY A 594 40.62 13.74 -10.61
CA GLY A 594 40.10 12.74 -11.55
C GLY A 594 40.54 11.31 -11.29
N GLU A 595 41.44 11.07 -10.32
CA GLU A 595 41.96 9.74 -10.01
C GLU A 595 41.51 9.27 -8.63
N TRP A 596 40.88 8.10 -8.58
CA TRP A 596 40.48 7.44 -7.34
C TRP A 596 41.63 6.60 -6.78
N THR A 597 41.91 6.79 -5.49
CA THR A 597 42.87 6.01 -4.71
C THR A 597 42.22 5.46 -3.45
N SER A 598 42.68 4.30 -3.00
CA SER A 598 42.22 3.67 -1.76
C SER A 598 43.30 3.76 -0.70
N THR A 599 42.89 4.06 0.54
CA THR A 599 43.77 4.06 1.70
C THR A 599 43.13 3.34 2.88
N TRP A 600 43.96 2.63 3.65
CA TRP A 600 43.51 1.78 4.76
C TRP A 600 43.77 2.46 6.09
N VAL A 601 42.69 2.80 6.78
CA VAL A 601 42.69 3.59 8.01
C VAL A 601 42.30 2.71 9.18
N LEU A 602 43.05 2.80 10.28
CA LEU A 602 42.59 2.24 11.56
C LEU A 602 41.53 3.19 12.13
N PRO A 603 40.25 2.79 12.25
CA PRO A 603 39.21 3.68 12.76
C PRO A 603 39.43 3.96 14.25
N GLU A 604 39.24 5.22 14.65
CA GLU A 604 39.13 5.57 16.05
C GLU A 604 37.92 4.87 16.68
N ARG A 605 37.94 4.63 17.99
CA ARG A 605 36.81 4.03 18.70
C ARG A 605 36.25 4.97 19.74
N ALA A 606 34.95 4.91 19.94
CA ALA A 606 34.26 5.65 20.98
C ALA A 606 33.28 4.75 21.72
N GLU A 607 33.08 5.01 23.00
CA GLU A 607 32.02 4.39 23.79
C GLU A 607 30.67 4.96 23.33
N VAL A 608 29.85 4.10 22.72
CA VAL A 608 28.53 4.46 22.21
C VAL A 608 27.47 3.64 22.93
N LYS A 609 26.49 4.34 23.49
CA LYS A 609 25.29 3.70 24.04
C LYS A 609 24.42 3.22 22.88
N LEU A 610 24.32 1.91 22.72
CA LEU A 610 23.52 1.28 21.68
C LEU A 610 22.04 1.50 21.92
N SER A 611 21.30 1.76 20.85
CA SER A 611 19.86 1.95 20.85
C SER A 611 19.23 0.97 19.86
N HIS A 612 18.48 0.01 20.39
CA HIS A 612 17.76 -1.00 19.62
C HIS A 612 18.60 -1.72 18.54
N LYS A 613 19.73 -2.34 18.93
CA LYS A 613 20.62 -3.07 18.02
C LYS A 613 20.43 -4.59 18.08
N ILE A 614 20.61 -5.24 16.93
CA ILE A 614 20.51 -6.70 16.76
C ILE A 614 21.88 -7.24 16.31
N PHE A 615 22.35 -8.29 16.98
CA PHE A 615 23.58 -9.01 16.61
C PHE A 615 23.30 -10.51 16.53
N ALA A 616 24.01 -11.23 15.65
CA ALA A 616 24.04 -12.67 15.66
C ALA A 616 24.75 -13.16 16.92
N LEU A 617 24.22 -14.20 17.57
CA LEU A 617 24.97 -14.90 18.62
C LEU A 617 26.21 -15.55 17.99
N PRO A 618 27.38 -15.52 18.66
CA PRO A 618 28.61 -16.14 18.14
C PRO A 618 28.49 -17.65 17.93
N GLU A 619 27.74 -18.32 18.80
CA GLU A 619 27.55 -19.78 18.79
C GLU A 619 26.05 -20.10 18.92
N PRO A 620 25.24 -19.92 17.85
CA PRO A 620 23.83 -20.27 17.89
C PRO A 620 23.66 -21.79 17.88
N THR A 621 22.76 -22.30 18.71
CA THR A 621 22.37 -23.72 18.74
C THR A 621 21.76 -24.16 17.41
N ASP A 622 21.79 -25.47 17.11
CA ASP A 622 21.18 -26.03 15.90
C ASP A 622 19.70 -25.63 15.74
N SER A 623 18.94 -25.61 16.85
CA SER A 623 17.54 -25.17 16.83
C SER A 623 17.40 -23.70 16.46
N GLN A 624 18.27 -22.83 16.96
CA GLN A 624 18.28 -21.41 16.61
C GLN A 624 18.65 -21.18 15.14
N GLN A 625 19.63 -21.93 14.61
CA GLN A 625 20.01 -21.87 13.21
C GLN A 625 18.87 -22.32 12.29
N LYS A 626 18.21 -23.44 12.62
CA LYS A 626 17.05 -23.94 11.87
C LYS A 626 15.89 -22.96 11.87
N LEU A 627 15.57 -22.37 13.03
CA LEU A 627 14.50 -21.38 13.14
C LEU A 627 14.85 -20.11 12.37
N ARG A 628 16.10 -19.64 12.43
CA ARG A 628 16.59 -18.51 11.63
C ARG A 628 16.45 -18.77 10.12
N ALA A 629 16.91 -19.93 9.65
CA ALA A 629 16.80 -20.30 8.23
C ALA A 629 15.33 -20.36 7.81
N ARG A 630 14.47 -21.00 8.62
CA ARG A 630 13.02 -21.02 8.38
C ARG A 630 12.41 -19.62 8.32
N TRP A 631 12.87 -18.72 9.19
CA TRP A 631 12.38 -17.36 9.26
C TRP A 631 12.81 -16.53 8.04
N LEU A 632 14.10 -16.45 7.75
CA LEU A 632 14.65 -15.48 6.80
C LEU A 632 14.92 -16.04 5.40
N GLU A 633 15.07 -17.36 5.25
CA GLU A 633 15.36 -18.01 3.96
C GLU A 633 14.13 -18.74 3.40
N GLY A 634 13.09 -18.91 4.20
CA GLY A 634 11.84 -19.57 3.81
C GLY A 634 11.98 -21.09 3.68
N ARG A 635 11.00 -21.74 3.02
CA ARG A 635 10.95 -23.21 2.90
C ARG A 635 12.01 -23.81 1.97
N ALA A 636 12.61 -23.01 1.10
CA ALA A 636 13.57 -23.48 0.10
C ALA A 636 14.97 -23.74 0.69
N ALA A 637 15.25 -23.24 1.89
CA ALA A 637 16.50 -23.50 2.60
C ALA A 637 16.44 -24.82 3.36
N ASN A 638 16.92 -25.88 2.70
CA ASN A 638 17.31 -27.17 3.29
C ASN A 638 16.18 -28.02 3.91
N PHE A 639 15.66 -28.95 3.10
CA PHE A 639 15.44 -30.34 3.51
C PHE A 639 16.22 -31.28 2.60
#